data_AF-A0A2D6DSW2-F1
#
_entry.id   AF-A0A2D6DSW2-F1
#
_cell.length_a   1.000
_cell.length_b   1.000
_cell.length_c   1.000
_cell.angle_alpha   90.00
_cell.angle_beta   90.00
_cell.angle_gamma   90.00
#
_symmetry.space_group_name_H-M   'P 1'
#
loop_
_entity.id
_entity.type
_entity.pdbx_description
1 polymer ?
#
loop_
_entity_poly.entity_id
_entity_poly.type
_entity_poly.pdbx_seq_one_letter_code
_entity_poly.pdbx_strand_id
1 'polypeptide(L)'
;MKHTPLILTIALAVAAFAAPLISPREDARRLEVLFFGAPTKNHPGHDPITRYRVLKKHLGDDGINLTYLEEPSEALHPRTLAQFDAVLMYGNWAQRGPMPPAQEKALVDFVENGGGFLPIHSASACYGKSEAFVKLVGGVFKSHGGAEFSPQTTNSTHEVTRGYEGFTAWDETYVHERHASDRTILQERDGEPWTWIRTQGRGRVFYTASGHDHRVWDQPNFHDLLKRAVYWAVGDEARGKLAALKLPEFEMIDVQLPGYIKRKLVTKVPKPFSPEESIKLAQVPPGFELSLFASEPDIVNPIYIAWDHKGRAFVVETIDYPNNLQAGNVGNDRIKICEDTDGDGRADKFTVFADKLSIPTTMVFANGGVICTNGSDVLFLKDTDGDDVADLRKVLFTGIRTGDTHAGTSNFRYGVDNWIWATTGYSGFGGEVGGKTHGFGTGVFRFKPDASAMEFLQNTTNNTWGLGFSEEFDIHGSTANANPSFYLTFPRRHYEQAGLSQPRTPRADDNPLFFPSSTDIRQVDAHHRYTAAAGHAFYTSRRFPEIYWNNMAFICAPTGKLVGQWARHAKGAGFELQQQPNNIYNSADAWSGPVCAEVGPDGALWICDWYNIVIQHNPTPNKGSSGLDAKRGKGNAYVTPHRDKQHGRIYRVYPKGSSNDPYKADFASSNMFWRMEAQRAAVEKGTSIENVSNIHEFYAKAGNGSLDLETIKAALSSKNAGLRRAALRNAPLDDTLAKMFISNGKITIREPRVLLDLLLAFASVGNSDSIGTALVGLISADPAVIMNDPVLHDAFQVAARRHGGSFVKSALDTIRPKETKGPRDVLHNGDIETIQGDQPDGWEPRFHGGSRNAAFSAVKEGRKGSMCLKVTSDQSSDSGWAATIKVKRNTRYRLGGWIRTENVKGSGSMFNVHGVGHKTKAVRGTTGWTEYSVDFDSGSATEIIIHALYGGYGGQTGTAWYDDIYLQETSESGLGGTVLSIASYFGKNASGTAKTTLIRHLDERAQKGDQFAQVLKKSIESQEADKQSQDPRQGTETITVVLKSVREQMLFDRKVFDAPPGKRIRLIFENTDSMPHNIVIGKPGSLEKIGTAADQMLADHPTAVKLGYVPDIPEVIAATGLVFPGETEALEFISPDQPGQYDFVCTFPGHWRIMKGVMRVK
;
A
#
# COMPACT_ATOMS: atom_id res chain seq x y z
N MET A 1 -43.65 -35.55 52.55
CA MET A 1 -42.83 -36.66 53.10
C MET A 1 -41.93 -37.18 52.01
N LYS A 2 -40.61 -37.21 52.31
CA LYS A 2 -39.52 -38.00 51.71
C LYS A 2 -39.39 -38.05 50.17
N HIS A 3 -38.39 -37.32 49.66
CA HIS A 3 -37.76 -37.56 48.36
C HIS A 3 -36.40 -38.24 48.55
N THR A 4 -36.22 -39.46 48.04
CA THR A 4 -35.00 -39.90 47.32
C THR A 4 -35.38 -41.10 46.44
N PRO A 5 -34.98 -41.13 45.15
CA PRO A 5 -35.29 -42.19 44.19
C PRO A 5 -34.17 -43.25 44.09
N LEU A 6 -34.53 -44.46 43.62
CA LEU A 6 -33.61 -45.56 43.34
C LEU A 6 -33.63 -45.89 41.83
N ILE A 7 -32.61 -45.40 41.14
CA ILE A 7 -31.66 -46.12 40.26
C ILE A 7 -32.18 -47.21 39.30
N LEU A 8 -31.82 -46.97 38.01
CA LEU A 8 -31.54 -47.88 36.89
C LEU A 8 -32.69 -48.39 36.01
N THR A 9 -32.98 -47.66 34.92
CA THR A 9 -32.94 -48.20 33.53
C THR A 9 -33.24 -47.09 32.50
N ILE A 10 -32.23 -46.33 32.04
CA ILE A 10 -32.17 -45.77 30.67
C ILE A 10 -30.69 -45.56 30.34
N ALA A 11 -30.10 -46.50 29.59
CA ALA A 11 -28.78 -46.33 28.98
C ALA A 11 -28.78 -47.03 27.61
N LEU A 12 -29.63 -46.56 26.70
CA LEU A 12 -29.58 -46.88 25.26
C LEU A 12 -30.60 -45.98 24.56
N ALA A 13 -30.11 -44.86 24.01
CA ALA A 13 -30.67 -44.06 22.89
C ALA A 13 -30.38 -42.55 23.03
N VAL A 14 -29.11 -42.15 23.10
CA VAL A 14 -28.65 -40.83 22.60
C VAL A 14 -27.25 -41.04 22.03
N ALA A 15 -27.17 -41.62 20.84
CA ALA A 15 -25.94 -41.72 20.06
C ALA A 15 -26.33 -41.60 18.58
N ALA A 16 -26.71 -40.40 18.17
CA ALA A 16 -26.87 -40.04 16.77
C ALA A 16 -26.72 -38.52 16.61
N PHE A 17 -25.64 -38.14 15.91
CA PHE A 17 -25.34 -36.85 15.29
C PHE A 17 -24.89 -35.69 16.21
N ALA A 18 -23.72 -35.84 16.83
CA ALA A 18 -22.77 -34.73 16.89
C ALA A 18 -21.68 -35.04 15.86
N ALA A 19 -21.58 -34.24 14.80
CA ALA A 19 -20.41 -34.31 13.93
C ALA A 19 -19.18 -33.99 14.80
N PRO A 20 -18.08 -34.76 14.69
CA PRO A 20 -16.88 -34.42 15.46
C PRO A 20 -16.39 -33.05 14.97
N LEU A 21 -16.17 -32.13 15.90
CA LEU A 21 -15.27 -31.00 15.72
C LEU A 21 -14.10 -31.47 14.84
N ILE A 22 -13.91 -30.85 13.66
CA ILE A 22 -12.65 -30.93 12.93
C ILE A 22 -11.62 -30.07 13.70
N SER A 23 -11.37 -30.45 14.94
CA SER A 23 -10.19 -30.01 15.69
C SER A 23 -9.11 -31.06 15.44
N PRO A 24 -7.83 -30.66 15.27
CA PRO A 24 -6.74 -31.62 15.13
C PRO A 24 -6.76 -32.57 16.32
N ARG A 25 -6.96 -33.85 16.02
CA ARG A 25 -6.72 -34.94 16.95
C ARG A 25 -5.31 -34.79 17.53
N GLU A 26 -5.13 -34.86 18.86
CA GLU A 26 -3.79 -34.72 19.46
C GLU A 26 -2.81 -35.81 18.98
N ASP A 27 -3.35 -36.95 18.55
CA ASP A 27 -2.62 -38.06 17.93
C ASP A 27 -2.32 -37.87 16.43
N ALA A 28 -2.79 -36.78 15.79
CA ALA A 28 -2.62 -36.53 14.37
C ALA A 28 -2.36 -35.04 14.06
N ARG A 29 -1.10 -34.68 13.77
CA ARG A 29 -0.71 -33.29 13.48
C ARG A 29 0.53 -33.17 12.60
N ARG A 30 0.73 -31.97 12.06
CA ARG A 30 1.94 -31.57 11.33
C ARG A 30 3.13 -31.50 12.30
N LEU A 31 4.35 -31.58 11.77
CA LEU A 31 5.58 -31.43 12.55
C LEU A 31 5.86 -29.96 12.83
N GLU A 32 6.24 -29.62 14.06
CA GLU A 32 6.61 -28.26 14.44
C GLU A 32 8.13 -28.14 14.59
N VAL A 33 8.76 -27.31 13.78
CA VAL A 33 10.22 -27.11 13.79
C VAL A 33 10.55 -25.65 14.04
N LEU A 34 11.34 -25.41 15.09
CA LEU A 34 11.88 -24.10 15.39
C LEU A 34 13.12 -23.86 14.52
N PHE A 35 13.04 -22.88 13.62
CA PHE A 35 14.21 -22.32 12.94
C PHE A 35 14.80 -21.22 13.82
N PHE A 36 15.84 -21.56 14.57
CA PHE A 36 16.59 -20.62 15.40
C PHE A 36 17.72 -19.97 14.58
N GLY A 37 17.44 -18.75 14.09
CA GLY A 37 18.31 -18.00 13.19
C GLY A 37 19.07 -16.88 13.90
N ALA A 38 20.37 -16.71 13.61
CA ALA A 38 21.07 -15.49 14.05
C ALA A 38 20.65 -14.24 13.24
N PRO A 39 20.59 -13.04 13.84
CA PRO A 39 20.40 -11.81 13.08
C PRO A 39 21.41 -11.70 11.94
N THR A 40 20.97 -11.40 10.72
CA THR A 40 21.84 -11.28 9.52
C THR A 40 23.00 -10.30 9.73
N LYS A 41 22.81 -9.28 10.58
CA LYS A 41 23.87 -8.32 10.97
C LYS A 41 25.06 -8.97 11.70
N ASN A 42 24.90 -10.15 12.29
CA ASN A 42 25.99 -10.86 12.95
C ASN A 42 27.02 -11.38 11.95
N HIS A 43 26.58 -11.73 10.73
CA HIS A 43 27.48 -12.11 9.62
C HIS A 43 26.72 -12.03 8.28
N PRO A 44 26.91 -10.98 7.46
CA PRO A 44 26.12 -10.77 6.23
C PRO A 44 26.17 -11.92 5.20
N GLY A 45 27.23 -12.75 5.23
CA GLY A 45 27.32 -13.96 4.39
C GLY A 45 26.37 -15.09 4.81
N HIS A 46 25.88 -15.05 6.05
CA HIS A 46 24.85 -15.97 6.56
C HIS A 46 23.57 -15.16 6.80
N ASP A 47 22.52 -15.48 6.07
CA ASP A 47 21.26 -14.71 6.09
C ASP A 47 20.07 -15.59 6.52
N PRO A 48 19.93 -15.90 7.82
CA PRO A 48 19.01 -16.91 8.31
C PRO A 48 17.55 -16.66 7.98
N ILE A 49 17.09 -15.40 8.03
CA ILE A 49 15.69 -15.08 7.73
C ILE A 49 15.32 -15.39 6.27
N THR A 50 16.24 -15.12 5.33
CA THR A 50 16.05 -15.49 3.92
C THR A 50 16.10 -17.00 3.74
N ARG A 51 17.01 -17.70 4.46
CA ARG A 51 17.10 -19.17 4.41
C ARG A 51 15.85 -19.85 4.98
N TYR A 52 15.33 -19.36 6.11
CA TYR A 52 14.05 -19.76 6.69
C TYR A 52 12.92 -19.65 5.66
N ARG A 53 12.83 -18.50 4.98
CA ARG A 53 11.82 -18.28 3.94
C ARG A 53 11.95 -19.21 2.75
N VAL A 54 13.17 -19.55 2.33
CA VAL A 54 13.42 -20.54 1.28
C VAL A 54 13.00 -21.94 1.74
N LEU A 55 13.32 -22.33 2.96
CA LEU A 55 12.98 -23.66 3.46
C LEU A 55 11.47 -23.80 3.70
N LYS A 56 10.84 -22.79 4.30
CA LYS A 56 9.40 -22.76 4.62
C LYS A 56 8.55 -23.03 3.39
N LYS A 57 8.88 -22.40 2.25
CA LYS A 57 8.11 -22.55 1.01
C LYS A 57 8.28 -23.92 0.33
N HIS A 58 9.37 -24.65 0.64
CA HIS A 58 9.64 -25.95 0.02
C HIS A 58 9.17 -27.13 0.87
N LEU A 59 9.10 -26.96 2.20
CA LEU A 59 8.75 -28.05 3.12
C LEU A 59 7.31 -28.00 3.64
N GLY A 60 6.55 -26.94 3.36
CA GLY A 60 5.17 -26.83 3.84
C GLY A 60 4.25 -27.89 3.25
N ASP A 61 4.44 -28.31 2.00
CA ASP A 61 3.62 -29.37 1.39
C ASP A 61 3.94 -30.76 2.02
N ASP A 62 5.09 -30.91 2.67
CA ASP A 62 5.59 -32.14 3.32
C ASP A 62 5.13 -32.29 4.79
N GLY A 63 4.24 -31.43 5.28
CA GLY A 63 3.75 -31.50 6.67
C GLY A 63 4.69 -30.93 7.73
N ILE A 64 5.66 -30.11 7.32
CA ILE A 64 6.63 -29.49 8.22
C ILE A 64 6.29 -28.01 8.37
N ASN A 65 5.90 -27.62 9.58
CA ASN A 65 5.68 -26.24 9.98
C ASN A 65 6.99 -25.66 10.50
N LEU A 66 7.47 -24.59 9.85
CA LEU A 66 8.60 -23.81 10.35
C LEU A 66 8.12 -22.56 11.08
N THR A 67 8.70 -22.31 12.25
CA THR A 67 8.56 -21.06 13.02
C THR A 67 9.94 -20.46 13.23
N TYR A 68 10.11 -19.16 12.99
CA TYR A 68 11.40 -18.47 13.10
C TYR A 68 11.48 -17.67 14.39
N LEU A 69 12.58 -17.81 15.14
CA LEU A 69 12.93 -16.96 16.27
C LEU A 69 14.41 -16.58 16.20
N GLU A 70 14.73 -15.34 16.58
CA GLU A 70 16.11 -14.84 16.64
C GLU A 70 16.65 -14.71 18.07
N GLU A 71 15.81 -14.41 19.06
CA GLU A 71 16.30 -14.09 20.40
C GLU A 71 16.67 -15.37 21.18
N PRO A 72 17.94 -15.62 21.55
CA PRO A 72 18.35 -16.88 22.18
C PRO A 72 17.63 -17.14 23.52
N SER A 73 17.34 -16.08 24.27
CA SER A 73 16.64 -16.18 25.56
C SER A 73 15.15 -16.57 25.42
N GLU A 74 14.55 -16.33 24.25
CA GLU A 74 13.20 -16.74 23.91
C GLU A 74 13.18 -18.12 23.24
N ALA A 75 14.02 -18.30 22.21
CA ALA A 75 14.09 -19.52 21.41
C ALA A 75 14.51 -20.74 22.26
N LEU A 76 15.49 -20.57 23.15
CA LEU A 76 16.06 -21.64 23.98
C LEU A 76 15.53 -21.57 25.41
N HIS A 77 14.25 -21.27 25.55
CA HIS A 77 13.52 -21.33 26.81
C HIS A 77 12.70 -22.63 26.89
N PRO A 78 12.62 -23.33 28.05
CA PRO A 78 11.89 -24.60 28.15
C PRO A 78 10.44 -24.55 27.67
N ARG A 79 9.70 -23.49 28.03
CA ARG A 79 8.32 -23.27 27.56
C ARG A 79 8.18 -23.08 26.05
N THR A 80 9.19 -22.53 25.38
CA THR A 80 9.21 -22.35 23.93
C THR A 80 9.51 -23.68 23.27
N LEU A 81 10.60 -24.34 23.69
CA LEU A 81 11.04 -25.63 23.16
C LEU A 81 9.97 -26.73 23.29
N ALA A 82 9.16 -26.71 24.35
CA ALA A 82 8.05 -27.66 24.54
C ALA A 82 6.98 -27.63 23.43
N GLN A 83 6.97 -26.60 22.57
CA GLN A 83 6.04 -26.46 21.45
C GLN A 83 6.55 -27.08 20.16
N PHE A 84 7.81 -27.54 20.13
CA PHE A 84 8.48 -28.00 18.90
C PHE A 84 8.94 -29.45 19.00
N ASP A 85 8.94 -30.15 17.87
CA ASP A 85 9.51 -31.48 17.71
C ASP A 85 11.02 -31.43 17.46
N ALA A 86 11.50 -30.35 16.85
CA ALA A 86 12.91 -30.15 16.58
C ALA A 86 13.34 -28.67 16.54
N VAL A 87 14.63 -28.44 16.78
CA VAL A 87 15.30 -27.16 16.62
C VAL A 87 16.30 -27.26 15.48
N LEU A 88 16.11 -26.47 14.43
CA LEU A 88 17.08 -26.23 13.37
C LEU A 88 17.82 -24.92 13.69
N MET A 89 19.13 -25.00 13.87
CA MET A 89 19.96 -23.84 14.23
C MET A 89 20.85 -23.44 13.06
N TYR A 90 20.81 -22.17 12.68
CA TYR A 90 21.65 -21.61 11.61
C TYR A 90 22.02 -20.15 11.90
N GLY A 91 23.29 -19.82 11.71
CA GLY A 91 23.83 -18.48 11.94
C GLY A 91 24.84 -18.42 13.08
N ASN A 92 25.39 -17.22 13.31
CA ASN A 92 26.57 -17.01 14.14
C ASN A 92 26.19 -16.42 15.50
N TRP A 93 26.30 -17.25 16.54
CA TRP A 93 26.11 -16.86 17.94
C TRP A 93 27.38 -17.10 18.75
N ALA A 94 27.84 -16.06 19.46
CA ALA A 94 28.95 -16.12 20.41
C ALA A 94 30.06 -17.10 19.98
N GLN A 95 30.64 -16.90 18.80
CA GLN A 95 31.55 -17.85 18.18
C GLN A 95 32.74 -18.13 19.13
N ARG A 96 33.01 -19.42 19.38
CA ARG A 96 34.00 -19.87 20.37
C ARG A 96 33.83 -19.29 21.80
N GLY A 97 32.69 -18.68 22.10
CA GLY A 97 32.29 -18.20 23.43
C GLY A 97 31.55 -19.28 24.24
N PRO A 98 31.11 -18.98 25.47
CA PRO A 98 30.21 -19.85 26.22
C PRO A 98 28.74 -19.61 25.81
N MET A 99 27.92 -20.65 25.91
CA MET A 99 26.46 -20.52 25.91
C MET A 99 25.98 -20.16 27.33
N PRO A 100 24.97 -19.28 27.48
CA PRO A 100 24.38 -19.04 28.80
C PRO A 100 23.88 -20.35 29.44
N PRO A 101 24.21 -20.66 30.72
CA PRO A 101 23.93 -21.96 31.31
C PRO A 101 22.46 -22.39 31.28
N ALA A 102 21.53 -21.45 31.45
CA ALA A 102 20.10 -21.73 31.38
C ALA A 102 19.65 -22.17 29.97
N GLN A 103 20.21 -21.56 28.93
CA GLN A 103 19.90 -21.88 27.53
C GLN A 103 20.56 -23.21 27.12
N GLU A 104 21.81 -23.44 27.55
CA GLU A 104 22.51 -24.71 27.35
C GLU A 104 21.72 -25.86 27.99
N LYS A 105 21.32 -25.69 29.25
CA LYS A 105 20.49 -26.68 29.95
C LYS A 105 19.17 -26.92 29.23
N ALA A 106 18.46 -25.87 28.81
CA ALA A 106 17.17 -26.01 28.13
C ALA A 106 17.30 -26.79 26.80
N LEU A 107 18.32 -26.49 25.99
CA LEU A 107 18.56 -27.22 24.74
C LEU A 107 18.98 -28.67 24.99
N VAL A 108 19.90 -28.92 25.94
CA VAL A 108 20.33 -30.29 26.30
C VAL A 108 19.16 -31.11 26.82
N ASP A 109 18.39 -30.58 27.77
CA ASP A 109 17.20 -31.24 28.32
C ASP A 109 16.18 -31.55 27.21
N PHE A 110 15.95 -30.61 26.29
CA PHE A 110 15.04 -30.80 25.16
C PHE A 110 15.46 -32.00 24.29
N VAL A 111 16.74 -32.07 23.91
CA VAL A 111 17.26 -33.17 23.10
C VAL A 111 17.27 -34.48 23.88
N GLU A 112 17.72 -34.48 25.13
CA GLU A 112 17.71 -35.69 25.97
C GLU A 112 16.31 -36.29 26.14
N ASN A 113 15.28 -35.44 26.14
CA ASN A 113 13.88 -35.83 26.24
C ASN A 113 13.21 -36.15 24.88
N GLY A 114 13.97 -36.32 23.81
CA GLY A 114 13.46 -36.79 22.52
C GLY A 114 13.30 -35.72 21.45
N GLY A 115 13.58 -34.45 21.76
CA GLY A 115 13.60 -33.38 20.77
C GLY A 115 14.71 -33.56 19.73
N GLY A 116 14.42 -33.24 18.47
CA GLY A 116 15.42 -33.26 17.40
C GLY A 116 16.30 -32.01 17.41
N PHE A 117 17.59 -32.14 17.11
CA PHE A 117 18.48 -30.98 16.95
C PHE A 117 19.23 -31.04 15.61
N LEU A 118 19.10 -29.97 14.82
CA LEU A 118 19.67 -29.86 13.48
C LEU A 118 20.56 -28.60 13.37
N PRO A 119 21.78 -28.61 13.92
CA PRO A 119 22.78 -27.58 13.64
C PRO A 119 23.21 -27.63 12.16
N ILE A 120 23.11 -26.51 11.46
CA ILE A 120 23.48 -26.39 10.04
C ILE A 120 24.69 -25.46 9.89
N HIS A 121 25.69 -25.91 9.13
CA HIS A 121 26.83 -25.12 8.67
C HIS A 121 27.54 -24.34 9.81
N SER A 122 27.25 -23.05 9.92
CA SER A 122 27.87 -22.12 10.88
C SER A 122 27.53 -22.41 12.34
N ALA A 123 26.53 -23.24 12.61
CA ALA A 123 26.18 -23.67 13.96
C ALA A 123 27.34 -24.36 14.70
N SER A 124 28.24 -25.05 13.98
CA SER A 124 29.43 -25.69 14.58
C SER A 124 30.50 -24.70 15.08
N ALA A 125 30.43 -23.42 14.68
CA ALA A 125 31.30 -22.36 15.18
C ALA A 125 30.76 -21.70 16.45
N CYS A 126 29.48 -21.94 16.79
CA CYS A 126 28.82 -21.32 17.93
C CYS A 126 29.25 -21.96 19.26
N TYR A 127 29.32 -21.16 20.31
CA TYR A 127 29.45 -21.63 21.70
C TYR A 127 30.59 -22.64 21.98
N GLY A 128 31.75 -22.50 21.33
CA GLY A 128 32.84 -23.48 21.45
C GLY A 128 33.46 -23.70 22.85
N LYS A 129 33.12 -22.88 23.86
CA LYS A 129 33.49 -23.09 25.28
C LYS A 129 32.44 -23.85 26.10
N SER A 130 31.33 -24.24 25.48
CA SER A 130 30.24 -25.00 26.09
C SER A 130 30.38 -26.48 25.72
N GLU A 131 31.00 -27.28 26.60
CA GLU A 131 31.29 -28.69 26.32
C GLU A 131 30.04 -29.51 26.01
N ALA A 132 28.91 -29.22 26.66
CA ALA A 132 27.65 -29.92 26.39
C ALA A 132 27.13 -29.57 25.00
N PHE A 133 27.18 -28.29 24.60
CA PHE A 133 26.83 -27.88 23.24
C PHE A 133 27.77 -28.49 22.17
N VAL A 134 29.08 -28.45 22.40
CA VAL A 134 30.07 -29.03 21.47
C VAL A 134 29.82 -30.52 21.27
N LYS A 135 29.57 -31.25 22.37
CA LYS A 135 29.18 -32.66 22.31
C LYS A 135 27.86 -32.83 21.55
N LEU A 136 26.87 -31.96 21.80
CA LEU A 136 25.58 -31.94 21.10
C LEU A 136 25.68 -31.63 19.61
N VAL A 137 26.73 -30.97 19.10
CA VAL A 137 26.93 -30.80 17.64
C VAL A 137 27.74 -31.97 17.09
N GLY A 138 28.81 -32.38 17.77
CA GLY A 138 29.65 -33.53 17.40
C GLY A 138 30.99 -33.18 16.76
N GLY A 139 31.27 -31.88 16.63
CA GLY A 139 32.48 -31.32 16.09
C GLY A 139 32.43 -29.80 16.19
N VAL A 140 33.59 -29.16 16.22
CA VAL A 140 33.73 -27.70 16.31
C VAL A 140 34.40 -27.20 15.06
N PHE A 141 33.90 -26.10 14.50
CA PHE A 141 34.55 -25.42 13.39
C PHE A 141 35.99 -25.00 13.73
N LYS A 142 36.95 -25.39 12.87
CA LYS A 142 38.36 -25.03 12.98
C LYS A 142 38.77 -23.95 11.98
N SER A 143 38.53 -24.18 10.70
CA SER A 143 38.93 -23.32 9.58
C SER A 143 38.08 -23.63 8.34
N HIS A 144 38.09 -22.74 7.35
CA HIS A 144 37.50 -23.02 6.03
C HIS A 144 38.35 -22.42 4.90
N GLY A 145 38.16 -22.95 3.69
CA GLY A 145 38.45 -22.25 2.44
C GLY A 145 37.14 -21.98 1.68
N GLY A 146 37.17 -22.13 0.36
CA GLY A 146 35.98 -22.11 -0.48
C GLY A 146 36.23 -22.82 -1.80
N ALA A 147 35.33 -23.71 -2.19
CA ALA A 147 35.44 -24.47 -3.44
C ALA A 147 34.06 -24.91 -3.91
N GLU A 148 33.96 -25.24 -5.20
CA GLU A 148 32.85 -26.01 -5.74
C GLU A 148 33.17 -27.51 -5.63
N PHE A 149 32.28 -28.27 -5.00
CA PHE A 149 32.45 -29.72 -4.80
C PHE A 149 31.10 -30.40 -4.54
N SER A 150 31.11 -31.73 -4.54
CA SER A 150 29.97 -32.57 -4.17
C SER A 150 30.34 -33.43 -2.96
N PRO A 151 29.67 -33.27 -1.80
CA PRO A 151 29.89 -34.16 -0.66
C PRO A 151 29.58 -35.62 -1.04
N GLN A 152 30.52 -36.52 -0.78
CA GLN A 152 30.41 -37.94 -1.11
C GLN A 152 29.61 -38.67 -0.04
N THR A 153 28.53 -39.35 -0.42
CA THR A 153 27.74 -40.18 0.50
C THR A 153 28.50 -41.45 0.87
N THR A 154 28.93 -41.57 2.13
CA THR A 154 29.70 -42.72 2.64
C THR A 154 28.83 -43.79 3.29
N ASN A 155 27.61 -43.43 3.72
CA ASN A 155 26.62 -44.38 4.22
C ASN A 155 25.31 -44.25 3.43
N SER A 156 25.18 -45.00 2.33
CA SER A 156 24.00 -44.95 1.45
C SER A 156 22.80 -45.76 1.96
N THR A 157 22.95 -46.52 3.06
CA THR A 157 21.88 -47.38 3.61
C THR A 157 21.03 -46.66 4.67
N HIS A 158 21.61 -45.68 5.34
CA HIS A 158 20.93 -44.89 6.36
C HIS A 158 19.73 -44.14 5.77
N GLU A 159 18.62 -44.03 6.52
CA GLU A 159 17.36 -43.49 5.98
C GLU A 159 17.47 -42.04 5.48
N VAL A 160 18.36 -41.24 6.06
CA VAL A 160 18.62 -39.84 5.62
C VAL A 160 19.26 -39.78 4.23
N THR A 161 20.10 -40.75 3.86
CA THR A 161 20.92 -40.75 2.64
C THR A 161 20.53 -41.82 1.64
N ARG A 162 19.56 -42.68 1.97
CA ARG A 162 19.08 -43.74 1.09
C ARG A 162 18.41 -43.15 -0.16
N GLY A 163 19.03 -43.41 -1.31
CA GLY A 163 18.57 -42.87 -2.59
C GLY A 163 18.73 -41.35 -2.72
N TYR A 164 19.55 -40.71 -1.88
CA TYR A 164 19.84 -39.29 -1.98
C TYR A 164 20.87 -39.04 -3.10
N GLU A 165 20.54 -38.16 -4.03
CA GLU A 165 21.34 -37.94 -5.25
C GLU A 165 22.54 -37.00 -5.04
N GLY A 166 22.57 -36.23 -3.94
CA GLY A 166 23.60 -35.21 -3.71
C GLY A 166 23.44 -33.97 -4.59
N PHE A 167 24.32 -32.99 -4.43
CA PHE A 167 24.39 -31.81 -5.28
C PHE A 167 25.83 -31.30 -5.38
N THR A 168 26.07 -30.46 -6.39
CA THR A 168 27.32 -29.71 -6.54
C THR A 168 27.00 -28.24 -6.35
N ALA A 169 27.74 -27.59 -5.45
CA ALA A 169 27.67 -26.16 -5.27
C ALA A 169 29.01 -25.64 -4.75
N TRP A 170 29.26 -24.35 -4.95
CA TRP A 170 30.26 -23.67 -4.17
C TRP A 170 29.81 -23.59 -2.71
N ASP A 171 30.69 -23.94 -1.79
CA ASP A 171 30.49 -23.80 -0.35
C ASP A 171 31.81 -23.50 0.37
N GLU A 172 31.75 -23.08 1.63
CA GLU A 172 32.95 -22.93 2.46
C GLU A 172 33.46 -24.31 2.86
N THR A 173 34.69 -24.64 2.50
CA THR A 173 35.29 -25.96 2.77
C THR A 173 35.68 -26.11 4.24
N TYR A 174 34.69 -26.27 5.12
CA TYR A 174 34.88 -26.39 6.56
C TYR A 174 35.79 -27.56 6.91
N VAL A 175 36.61 -27.35 7.94
CA VAL A 175 37.41 -28.35 8.63
C VAL A 175 37.02 -28.27 10.11
N HIS A 176 36.84 -29.42 10.74
CA HIS A 176 36.42 -29.50 12.13
C HIS A 176 37.52 -30.04 13.04
N GLU A 177 37.35 -29.81 14.35
CA GLU A 177 38.14 -30.40 15.42
C GLU A 177 37.23 -30.86 16.56
N ARG A 178 37.80 -31.49 17.59
CA ARG A 178 37.05 -31.94 18.79
C ARG A 178 35.83 -32.80 18.49
N HIS A 179 36.05 -33.64 17.49
CA HIS A 179 35.21 -34.71 16.99
C HIS A 179 34.69 -35.66 18.09
N ALA A 180 33.36 -35.71 18.28
CA ALA A 180 32.73 -36.67 19.19
C ALA A 180 32.86 -38.10 18.66
N SER A 181 33.19 -39.06 19.53
CA SER A 181 33.50 -40.45 19.13
C SER A 181 32.28 -41.29 18.71
N ASP A 182 31.07 -40.85 19.04
CA ASP A 182 29.79 -41.53 18.85
C ASP A 182 28.99 -41.03 17.64
N ARG A 183 29.64 -40.29 16.71
CA ARG A 183 29.01 -39.85 15.47
C ARG A 183 29.01 -40.95 14.41
N THR A 184 27.92 -41.03 13.64
CA THR A 184 27.87 -41.81 12.38
C THR A 184 27.99 -40.86 11.21
N ILE A 185 29.02 -41.05 10.38
CA ILE A 185 29.24 -40.23 9.18
C ILE A 185 28.29 -40.68 8.06
N LEU A 186 27.64 -39.71 7.43
CA LEU A 186 26.76 -39.91 6.28
C LEU A 186 27.39 -39.40 4.98
N GLN A 187 28.15 -38.31 5.04
CA GLN A 187 28.87 -37.76 3.89
C GLN A 187 30.25 -37.23 4.29
N GLU A 188 31.19 -37.22 3.33
CA GLU A 188 32.56 -36.70 3.47
C GLU A 188 32.94 -35.80 2.30
N ARG A 189 33.94 -34.93 2.52
CA ARG A 189 34.63 -34.16 1.48
C ARG A 189 36.13 -34.35 1.65
N ASP A 190 36.79 -35.04 0.71
CA ASP A 190 38.25 -35.28 0.74
C ASP A 190 38.74 -35.87 2.08
N GLY A 191 37.95 -36.77 2.69
CA GLY A 191 38.23 -37.37 4.00
C GLY A 191 37.82 -36.53 5.21
N GLU A 192 37.35 -35.30 5.02
CA GLU A 192 36.74 -34.48 6.08
C GLU A 192 35.27 -34.91 6.30
N PRO A 193 34.85 -35.24 7.53
CA PRO A 193 33.45 -35.44 7.87
C PRO A 193 32.59 -34.24 7.48
N TRP A 194 31.55 -34.46 6.68
CA TRP A 194 30.75 -33.37 6.11
C TRP A 194 29.33 -33.34 6.66
N THR A 195 28.67 -34.49 6.65
CA THR A 195 27.33 -34.68 7.22
C THR A 195 27.37 -35.87 8.16
N TRP A 196 26.84 -35.72 9.38
CA TRP A 196 26.82 -36.80 10.37
C TRP A 196 25.60 -36.75 11.27
N ILE A 197 25.36 -37.86 11.96
CA ILE A 197 24.30 -38.00 12.95
C ILE A 197 24.83 -38.52 14.28
N ARG A 198 24.07 -38.31 15.35
CA ARG A 198 24.31 -38.85 16.70
C ARG A 198 23.00 -38.93 17.48
N THR A 199 22.99 -39.68 18.57
CA THR A 199 21.91 -39.69 19.57
C THR A 199 22.36 -39.08 20.89
N GLN A 200 21.48 -38.34 21.57
CA GLN A 200 21.70 -37.85 22.94
C GLN A 200 20.44 -38.10 23.76
N GLY A 201 20.54 -38.92 24.82
CA GLY A 201 19.36 -39.40 25.54
C GLY A 201 18.40 -40.11 24.58
N ARG A 202 17.15 -39.65 24.51
CA ARG A 202 16.14 -40.13 23.54
C ARG A 202 16.13 -39.35 22.23
N GLY A 203 16.84 -38.22 22.14
CA GLY A 203 16.85 -37.35 20.96
C GLY A 203 17.88 -37.72 19.92
N ARG A 204 17.69 -37.14 18.74
CA ARG A 204 18.50 -37.38 17.54
C ARG A 204 19.08 -36.05 17.04
N VAL A 205 20.37 -36.05 16.75
CA VAL A 205 21.10 -34.89 16.25
C VAL A 205 21.59 -35.14 14.84
N PHE A 206 21.29 -34.23 13.92
CA PHE A 206 21.82 -34.19 12.56
C PHE A 206 22.69 -32.94 12.37
N TYR A 207 23.86 -33.09 11.79
CA TYR A 207 24.69 -31.96 11.35
C TYR A 207 25.07 -32.11 9.89
N THR A 208 25.09 -31.00 9.17
CA THR A 208 25.77 -30.89 7.88
C THR A 208 26.59 -29.60 7.84
N ALA A 209 27.81 -29.71 7.32
CA ALA A 209 28.68 -28.56 7.05
C ALA A 209 28.21 -27.79 5.81
N SER A 210 27.28 -28.32 5.01
CA SER A 210 26.74 -27.58 3.87
C SER A 210 25.79 -26.47 4.29
N GLY A 211 25.94 -25.28 3.70
CA GLY A 211 24.94 -24.21 3.87
C GLY A 211 25.48 -22.80 4.10
N HIS A 212 26.60 -22.41 3.48
CA HIS A 212 27.08 -21.03 3.57
C HIS A 212 26.04 -20.02 3.08
N ASP A 213 25.61 -20.10 1.83
CA ASP A 213 24.71 -19.11 1.22
C ASP A 213 23.71 -19.70 0.22
N HIS A 214 23.04 -18.81 -0.53
CA HIS A 214 22.04 -19.13 -1.55
C HIS A 214 22.46 -20.20 -2.56
N ARG A 215 23.75 -20.33 -2.89
CA ARG A 215 24.24 -21.34 -3.85
C ARG A 215 23.99 -22.77 -3.39
N VAL A 216 23.92 -22.99 -2.07
CA VAL A 216 23.56 -24.26 -1.44
C VAL A 216 22.08 -24.25 -1.06
N TRP A 217 21.63 -23.19 -0.42
CA TRP A 217 20.27 -23.11 0.13
C TRP A 217 19.17 -23.06 -0.93
N ASP A 218 19.47 -22.75 -2.18
CA ASP A 218 18.49 -22.73 -3.26
C ASP A 218 18.50 -24.07 -4.06
N GLN A 219 19.35 -25.03 -3.70
CA GLN A 219 19.43 -26.35 -4.34
C GLN A 219 18.26 -27.25 -3.91
N PRO A 220 17.49 -27.84 -4.85
CA PRO A 220 16.41 -28.78 -4.52
C PRO A 220 16.89 -29.98 -3.69
N ASN A 221 18.06 -30.52 -4.00
CA ASN A 221 18.61 -31.67 -3.28
C ASN A 221 19.06 -31.29 -1.86
N PHE A 222 19.43 -30.03 -1.61
CA PHE A 222 19.66 -29.58 -0.23
C PHE A 222 18.35 -29.49 0.56
N HIS A 223 17.24 -29.06 -0.06
CA HIS A 223 15.92 -29.12 0.60
C HIS A 223 15.51 -30.56 0.91
N ASP A 224 15.75 -31.51 -0.01
CA ASP A 224 15.49 -32.94 0.22
C ASP A 224 16.33 -33.49 1.37
N LEU A 225 17.62 -33.14 1.45
CA LEU A 225 18.48 -33.54 2.56
C LEU A 225 17.94 -33.01 3.91
N LEU A 226 17.58 -31.73 3.98
CA LEU A 226 17.03 -31.12 5.20
C LEU A 226 15.67 -31.73 5.57
N LYS A 227 14.81 -32.03 4.60
CA LYS A 227 13.54 -32.73 4.83
C LYS A 227 13.77 -34.10 5.48
N ARG A 228 14.65 -34.91 4.91
CA ARG A 228 14.99 -36.25 5.42
C ARG A 228 15.61 -36.17 6.81
N ALA A 229 16.48 -35.17 7.03
CA ALA A 229 17.06 -34.90 8.33
C ALA A 229 16.00 -34.55 9.38
N VAL A 230 15.01 -33.70 9.06
CA VAL A 230 13.89 -33.37 9.96
C VAL A 230 13.09 -34.63 10.29
N TYR A 231 12.64 -35.40 9.29
CA TYR A 231 11.89 -36.64 9.54
C TYR A 231 12.66 -37.63 10.41
N TRP A 232 13.97 -37.75 10.22
CA TRP A 232 14.79 -38.60 11.07
C TRP A 232 14.91 -38.05 12.49
N ALA A 233 15.18 -36.75 12.64
CA ALA A 233 15.53 -36.11 13.90
C ALA A 233 14.36 -36.00 14.88
N VAL A 234 13.13 -35.78 14.40
CA VAL A 234 11.93 -35.66 15.26
C VAL A 234 11.52 -36.96 15.96
N GLY A 235 12.11 -38.10 15.57
CA GLY A 235 11.81 -39.39 16.18
C GLY A 235 10.51 -40.03 15.71
N ASP A 236 10.27 -41.26 16.17
CA ASP A 236 9.19 -42.11 15.64
C ASP A 236 7.80 -41.69 16.14
N GLU A 237 7.72 -41.10 17.33
CA GLU A 237 6.45 -40.61 17.90
C GLU A 237 5.88 -39.44 17.08
N ALA A 238 6.69 -38.40 16.82
CA ALA A 238 6.27 -37.25 16.04
C ALA A 238 5.97 -37.63 14.58
N ARG A 239 6.79 -38.51 13.99
CA ARG A 239 6.50 -39.10 12.66
C ARG A 239 5.18 -39.87 12.65
N GLY A 240 4.87 -40.62 13.71
CA GLY A 240 3.60 -41.32 13.87
C GLY A 240 2.40 -40.37 13.84
N LYS A 241 2.51 -39.21 14.53
CA LYS A 241 1.48 -38.16 14.51
C LYS A 241 1.30 -37.55 13.12
N LEU A 242 2.38 -37.31 12.38
CA LEU A 242 2.31 -36.84 11.00
C LEU A 242 1.65 -37.88 10.08
N ALA A 243 2.02 -39.16 10.21
CA ALA A 243 1.43 -40.23 9.42
C ALA A 243 -0.08 -40.39 9.71
N ALA A 244 -0.49 -40.24 10.97
CA ALA A 244 -1.89 -40.30 11.39
C ALA A 244 -2.74 -39.15 10.83
N LEU A 245 -2.13 -37.98 10.53
CA LEU A 245 -2.81 -36.85 9.90
C LEU A 245 -3.34 -37.18 8.51
N LYS A 246 -2.67 -38.11 7.79
CA LYS A 246 -2.96 -38.49 6.40
C LYS A 246 -3.08 -37.24 5.52
N LEU A 247 -1.92 -36.63 5.24
CA LEU A 247 -1.84 -35.51 4.29
C LEU A 247 -2.45 -35.93 2.94
N PRO A 248 -3.22 -35.04 2.29
CA PRO A 248 -3.87 -35.37 1.03
C PRO A 248 -2.85 -35.48 -0.11
N GLU A 249 -3.12 -36.34 -1.08
CA GLU A 249 -2.34 -36.46 -2.31
C GLU A 249 -2.82 -35.42 -3.35
N PHE A 250 -1.88 -34.79 -4.05
CA PHE A 250 -2.19 -33.78 -5.06
C PHE A 250 -2.60 -34.44 -6.38
N GLU A 251 -3.90 -34.67 -6.57
CA GLU A 251 -4.43 -35.06 -7.88
C GLU A 251 -4.43 -33.86 -8.83
N MET A 252 -3.79 -34.00 -10.00
CA MET A 252 -3.63 -32.90 -10.96
C MET A 252 -4.72 -32.90 -12.03
N ILE A 253 -5.20 -31.73 -12.43
CA ILE A 253 -6.10 -31.49 -13.57
C ILE A 253 -5.42 -30.65 -14.65
N ASP A 254 -5.83 -30.89 -15.90
CA ASP A 254 -5.39 -30.10 -17.04
C ASP A 254 -6.10 -28.74 -17.08
N VAL A 255 -5.33 -27.69 -17.31
CA VAL A 255 -5.81 -26.31 -17.36
C VAL A 255 -5.06 -25.49 -18.41
N GLN A 256 -5.56 -24.30 -18.72
CA GLN A 256 -4.81 -23.28 -19.45
C GLN A 256 -4.79 -21.98 -18.63
N LEU A 257 -3.77 -21.86 -17.78
CA LEU A 257 -3.62 -20.71 -16.89
C LEU A 257 -2.35 -19.90 -17.20
N PRO A 258 -2.36 -18.58 -16.97
CA PRO A 258 -1.17 -17.75 -17.18
C PRO A 258 -0.08 -18.08 -16.15
N GLY A 259 1.15 -18.32 -16.61
CA GLY A 259 2.30 -18.50 -15.73
C GLY A 259 3.24 -17.30 -15.79
N TYR A 260 2.89 -16.22 -15.09
CA TYR A 260 3.61 -14.95 -15.13
C TYR A 260 5.08 -15.04 -14.67
N ILE A 261 5.37 -15.83 -13.62
CA ILE A 261 6.73 -15.96 -13.06
C ILE A 261 7.68 -16.59 -14.09
N LYS A 262 7.27 -17.71 -14.70
CA LYS A 262 8.07 -18.43 -15.72
C LYS A 262 7.83 -17.93 -17.14
N ARG A 263 6.88 -17.00 -17.33
CA ARG A 263 6.35 -16.51 -18.61
C ARG A 263 5.95 -17.64 -19.57
N LYS A 264 5.35 -18.70 -19.02
CA LYS A 264 4.95 -19.91 -19.75
C LYS A 264 3.56 -20.34 -19.31
N LEU A 265 2.81 -20.96 -20.22
CA LEU A 265 1.50 -21.52 -19.91
C LEU A 265 1.61 -22.55 -18.77
N VAL A 266 0.74 -22.43 -17.78
CA VAL A 266 0.54 -23.47 -16.77
C VAL A 266 -0.51 -24.43 -17.30
N THR A 267 -0.09 -25.68 -17.51
CA THR A 267 -0.92 -26.73 -18.11
C THR A 267 -1.57 -27.66 -17.10
N LYS A 268 -1.08 -27.69 -15.86
CA LYS A 268 -1.60 -28.54 -14.79
C LYS A 268 -1.64 -27.81 -13.46
N VAL A 269 -2.66 -28.09 -12.66
CA VAL A 269 -2.83 -27.63 -11.27
C VAL A 269 -3.49 -28.72 -10.42
N PRO A 270 -3.32 -28.71 -9.09
CA PRO A 270 -4.06 -29.61 -8.21
C PRO A 270 -5.57 -29.36 -8.30
N LYS A 271 -6.37 -30.41 -8.12
CA LYS A 271 -7.80 -30.32 -7.86
C LYS A 271 -8.09 -29.57 -6.54
N PRO A 272 -9.29 -28.98 -6.38
CA PRO A 272 -9.71 -28.47 -5.08
C PRO A 272 -9.80 -29.65 -4.09
N PHE A 273 -9.29 -29.45 -2.89
CA PHE A 273 -9.40 -30.40 -1.79
C PHE A 273 -10.74 -30.24 -1.06
N SER A 274 -11.20 -31.27 -0.35
CA SER A 274 -12.30 -31.06 0.61
C SER A 274 -11.85 -30.10 1.74
N PRO A 275 -12.79 -29.47 2.46
CA PRO A 275 -12.44 -28.65 3.62
C PRO A 275 -11.60 -29.40 4.67
N GLU A 276 -11.91 -30.67 4.93
CA GLU A 276 -11.21 -31.57 5.86
C GLU A 276 -9.77 -31.88 5.41
N GLU A 277 -9.52 -31.94 4.10
CA GLU A 277 -8.20 -32.21 3.53
C GLU A 277 -7.34 -30.94 3.49
N SER A 278 -7.93 -29.84 3.04
CA SER A 278 -7.25 -28.56 2.89
C SER A 278 -6.76 -27.98 4.22
N ILE A 279 -7.54 -28.11 5.30
CA ILE A 279 -7.13 -27.62 6.62
C ILE A 279 -5.85 -28.32 7.12
N LYS A 280 -5.56 -29.54 6.67
CA LYS A 280 -4.33 -30.28 6.99
C LYS A 280 -3.09 -29.69 6.31
N LEU A 281 -3.29 -28.83 5.30
CA LEU A 281 -2.23 -28.10 4.58
C LEU A 281 -1.99 -26.69 5.16
N ALA A 282 -2.81 -26.27 6.12
CA ALA A 282 -2.67 -24.97 6.78
C ALA A 282 -1.71 -25.03 7.98
N GLN A 283 -1.09 -23.88 8.25
CA GLN A 283 -0.25 -23.61 9.41
C GLN A 283 -0.77 -22.35 10.11
N VAL A 284 -0.83 -22.41 11.44
CA VAL A 284 -0.97 -21.28 12.36
C VAL A 284 0.20 -21.28 13.34
N PRO A 285 0.50 -20.18 14.05
CA PRO A 285 1.58 -20.17 15.02
C PRO A 285 1.40 -21.23 16.13
N PRO A 286 2.49 -21.79 16.67
CA PRO A 286 2.42 -22.64 17.85
C PRO A 286 1.61 -21.99 18.99
N GLY A 287 0.78 -22.79 19.65
CA GLY A 287 -0.15 -22.30 20.67
C GLY A 287 -1.46 -21.71 20.14
N PHE A 288 -1.65 -21.63 18.82
CA PHE A 288 -2.93 -21.29 18.18
C PHE A 288 -3.60 -22.52 17.59
N GLU A 289 -4.91 -22.40 17.35
CA GLU A 289 -5.74 -23.38 16.66
C GLU A 289 -6.46 -22.71 15.49
N LEU A 290 -6.64 -23.47 14.41
CA LEU A 290 -7.44 -23.11 13.25
C LEU A 290 -8.71 -23.97 13.26
N SER A 291 -9.88 -23.36 13.17
CA SER A 291 -11.14 -24.07 12.99
C SER A 291 -11.90 -23.59 11.76
N LEU A 292 -12.61 -24.53 11.11
CA LEU A 292 -13.51 -24.23 9.99
C LEU A 292 -14.87 -23.83 10.55
N PHE A 293 -15.32 -22.62 10.23
CA PHE A 293 -16.64 -22.12 10.62
C PHE A 293 -17.71 -22.41 9.56
N ALA A 294 -17.43 -22.11 8.29
CA ALA A 294 -18.35 -22.38 7.18
C ALA A 294 -17.56 -22.71 5.90
N SER A 295 -18.15 -23.50 5.01
CA SER A 295 -17.56 -23.88 3.73
C SER A 295 -18.63 -24.06 2.66
N GLU A 296 -18.21 -24.36 1.44
CA GLU A 296 -19.07 -24.91 0.40
C GLU A 296 -19.80 -26.20 0.84
N PRO A 297 -21.03 -26.47 0.33
CA PRO A 297 -21.78 -25.66 -0.64
C PRO A 297 -22.53 -24.46 -0.01
N ASP A 298 -22.52 -24.32 1.32
CA ASP A 298 -23.31 -23.32 2.03
C ASP A 298 -22.75 -21.89 1.86
N ILE A 299 -21.44 -21.76 1.65
CA ILE A 299 -20.75 -20.51 1.33
C ILE A 299 -19.81 -20.69 0.14
N VAL A 300 -19.77 -19.70 -0.75
CA VAL A 300 -18.95 -19.72 -1.97
C VAL A 300 -18.26 -18.38 -2.19
N ASN A 301 -16.97 -18.31 -2.52
CA ASN A 301 -16.25 -17.05 -2.78
C ASN A 301 -16.58 -15.91 -1.76
N PRO A 302 -16.41 -16.12 -0.43
CA PRO A 302 -16.68 -15.08 0.56
C PRO A 302 -15.70 -13.92 0.39
N ILE A 303 -16.20 -12.70 0.16
CA ILE A 303 -15.35 -11.52 -0.08
C ILE A 303 -15.20 -10.63 1.15
N TYR A 304 -16.21 -10.62 2.02
CA TYR A 304 -16.28 -9.74 3.18
C TYR A 304 -17.18 -10.35 4.25
N ILE A 305 -16.87 -10.08 5.52
CA ILE A 305 -17.64 -10.54 6.68
C ILE A 305 -17.85 -9.39 7.67
N ALA A 306 -19.02 -9.35 8.31
CA ALA A 306 -19.33 -8.46 9.42
C ALA A 306 -20.27 -9.18 10.39
N TRP A 307 -20.47 -8.65 11.60
CA TRP A 307 -21.34 -9.27 12.60
C TRP A 307 -22.42 -8.33 13.09
N ASP A 308 -23.59 -8.89 13.37
CA ASP A 308 -24.70 -8.16 13.99
C ASP A 308 -24.55 -8.07 15.52
N HIS A 309 -25.50 -7.41 16.17
CA HIS A 309 -25.54 -7.25 17.62
C HIS A 309 -25.70 -8.56 18.42
N LYS A 310 -26.03 -9.68 17.75
CA LYS A 310 -26.11 -11.02 18.34
C LYS A 310 -24.82 -11.82 18.12
N GLY A 311 -23.85 -11.28 17.39
CA GLY A 311 -22.61 -11.95 17.04
C GLY A 311 -22.73 -12.93 15.87
N ARG A 312 -23.82 -12.87 15.08
CA ARG A 312 -24.03 -13.71 13.90
C ARG A 312 -23.21 -13.19 12.73
N ALA A 313 -22.59 -14.08 11.96
CA ALA A 313 -21.75 -13.69 10.83
C ALA A 313 -22.60 -13.38 9.59
N PHE A 314 -22.56 -12.14 9.11
CA PHE A 314 -23.07 -11.77 7.80
C PHE A 314 -21.92 -11.85 6.81
N VAL A 315 -22.10 -12.55 5.70
CA VAL A 315 -21.07 -12.83 4.70
C VAL A 315 -21.54 -12.32 3.35
N VAL A 316 -20.71 -11.50 2.70
CA VAL A 316 -20.88 -11.11 1.31
C VAL A 316 -20.33 -12.21 0.42
N GLU A 317 -21.21 -12.82 -0.36
CA GLU A 317 -20.93 -13.91 -1.29
C GLU A 317 -20.98 -13.40 -2.73
N THR A 318 -19.99 -13.75 -3.57
CA THR A 318 -20.01 -13.34 -4.98
C THR A 318 -19.64 -14.45 -5.96
N ILE A 319 -20.56 -14.72 -6.87
CA ILE A 319 -20.43 -15.65 -7.99
C ILE A 319 -20.36 -14.92 -9.33
N ASP A 320 -20.78 -13.65 -9.37
CA ASP A 320 -20.73 -12.81 -10.56
C ASP A 320 -19.35 -12.17 -10.79
N TYR A 321 -18.56 -11.99 -9.71
CA TYR A 321 -17.20 -11.46 -9.82
C TYR A 321 -16.31 -12.30 -10.75
N PRO A 322 -15.44 -11.68 -11.57
CA PRO A 322 -15.34 -10.24 -11.85
C PRO A 322 -16.17 -9.78 -13.06
N ASN A 323 -16.55 -10.69 -13.96
CA ASN A 323 -16.96 -10.31 -15.32
C ASN A 323 -18.47 -10.30 -15.56
N ASN A 324 -19.29 -10.84 -14.67
CA ASN A 324 -20.74 -10.90 -14.88
C ASN A 324 -21.44 -9.62 -14.39
N LEU A 325 -21.25 -8.53 -15.13
CA LEU A 325 -21.95 -7.27 -14.90
C LEU A 325 -23.29 -7.26 -15.65
N GLN A 326 -24.38 -7.36 -14.89
CA GLN A 326 -25.76 -7.36 -15.39
C GLN A 326 -26.36 -5.94 -15.41
N ALA A 327 -27.34 -5.71 -16.27
CA ALA A 327 -27.99 -4.40 -16.38
C ALA A 327 -28.81 -4.07 -15.12
N GLY A 328 -28.83 -2.79 -14.74
CA GLY A 328 -29.62 -2.31 -13.59
C GLY A 328 -29.09 -2.74 -12.21
N ASN A 329 -27.84 -3.20 -12.12
CA ASN A 329 -27.23 -3.70 -10.87
C ASN A 329 -28.00 -4.86 -10.20
N VAL A 330 -28.67 -5.70 -11.00
CA VAL A 330 -29.39 -6.90 -10.53
C VAL A 330 -28.57 -8.13 -10.90
N GLY A 331 -27.73 -8.59 -9.98
CA GLY A 331 -26.86 -9.76 -10.17
C GLY A 331 -27.37 -11.02 -9.48
N ASN A 332 -26.51 -12.00 -9.29
CA ASN A 332 -26.79 -13.26 -8.57
C ASN A 332 -26.12 -13.33 -7.18
N ASP A 333 -25.43 -12.26 -6.77
CA ASP A 333 -24.67 -12.23 -5.53
C ASP A 333 -25.60 -11.95 -4.33
N ARG A 334 -25.12 -12.28 -3.13
CA ARG A 334 -25.95 -12.33 -1.93
C ARG A 334 -25.19 -12.00 -0.65
N ILE A 335 -25.95 -11.55 0.34
CA ILE A 335 -25.52 -11.46 1.75
C ILE A 335 -26.21 -12.60 2.49
N LYS A 336 -25.43 -13.45 3.14
CA LYS A 336 -25.93 -14.57 3.95
C LYS A 336 -25.63 -14.36 5.43
N ILE A 337 -26.53 -14.79 6.30
CA ILE A 337 -26.31 -14.93 7.74
C ILE A 337 -25.89 -16.38 7.98
N CYS A 338 -24.77 -16.56 8.65
CA CYS A 338 -24.22 -17.84 9.09
C CYS A 338 -24.30 -17.89 10.61
N GLU A 339 -25.03 -18.86 11.14
CA GLU A 339 -25.31 -19.02 12.56
C GLU A 339 -24.82 -20.38 13.05
N ASP A 340 -24.13 -20.36 14.19
CA ASP A 340 -23.82 -21.52 15.02
C ASP A 340 -24.91 -21.59 16.10
N THR A 341 -25.88 -22.49 15.93
CA THR A 341 -27.07 -22.58 16.79
C THR A 341 -26.92 -23.60 17.91
N ASP A 342 -25.94 -24.49 17.83
CA ASP A 342 -25.64 -25.50 18.85
C ASP A 342 -24.39 -25.20 19.69
N GLY A 343 -23.60 -24.20 19.29
CA GLY A 343 -22.42 -23.71 20.01
C GLY A 343 -21.16 -24.55 19.78
N ASP A 344 -21.12 -25.42 18.76
CA ASP A 344 -19.97 -26.27 18.44
C ASP A 344 -18.84 -25.51 17.73
N GLY A 345 -19.07 -24.25 17.35
CA GLY A 345 -18.12 -23.42 16.65
C GLY A 345 -18.17 -23.50 15.13
N ARG A 346 -19.20 -24.11 14.54
CA ARG A 346 -19.47 -24.18 13.11
C ARG A 346 -20.84 -23.60 12.82
N ALA A 347 -21.00 -23.01 11.64
CA ALA A 347 -22.33 -22.61 11.19
C ALA A 347 -23.12 -23.86 10.76
N ASP A 348 -24.31 -24.01 11.33
CA ASP A 348 -25.29 -25.06 10.99
C ASP A 348 -26.57 -24.49 10.34
N LYS A 349 -26.77 -23.16 10.43
CA LYS A 349 -27.91 -22.47 9.83
C LYS A 349 -27.44 -21.33 8.92
N PHE A 350 -28.01 -21.29 7.72
CA PHE A 350 -27.70 -20.32 6.68
C PHE A 350 -28.96 -19.65 6.15
N THR A 351 -29.06 -18.33 6.32
CA THR A 351 -30.21 -17.53 5.86
C THR A 351 -29.76 -16.54 4.80
N VAL A 352 -30.45 -16.44 3.66
CA VAL A 352 -30.19 -15.40 2.67
C VAL A 352 -30.86 -14.11 3.11
N PHE A 353 -30.09 -13.21 3.72
CA PHE A 353 -30.58 -11.89 4.14
C PHE A 353 -30.94 -11.01 2.94
N ALA A 354 -30.07 -10.99 1.93
CA ALA A 354 -30.34 -10.24 0.70
C ALA A 354 -29.75 -10.95 -0.52
N ASP A 355 -30.55 -11.07 -1.57
CA ASP A 355 -30.17 -11.59 -2.89
C ASP A 355 -30.16 -10.48 -3.96
N LYS A 356 -29.95 -10.86 -5.22
CA LYS A 356 -30.03 -9.99 -6.41
C LYS A 356 -29.03 -8.85 -6.41
N LEU A 357 -27.89 -9.03 -5.76
CA LEU A 357 -26.81 -8.04 -5.71
C LEU A 357 -25.87 -8.24 -6.90
N SER A 358 -25.28 -7.15 -7.37
CA SER A 358 -24.32 -7.11 -8.48
C SER A 358 -22.93 -6.79 -7.95
N ILE A 359 -22.10 -7.83 -7.73
CA ILE A 359 -20.72 -7.70 -7.25
C ILE A 359 -20.62 -6.78 -6.02
N PRO A 360 -21.36 -7.09 -4.92
CA PRO A 360 -21.11 -6.44 -3.64
C PRO A 360 -19.70 -6.81 -3.17
N THR A 361 -19.01 -5.83 -2.61
CA THR A 361 -17.61 -5.95 -2.14
C THR A 361 -17.48 -5.74 -0.65
N THR A 362 -18.48 -5.15 0.00
CA THR A 362 -18.44 -4.79 1.41
C THR A 362 -19.83 -4.44 1.95
N MET A 363 -19.96 -4.46 3.27
CA MET A 363 -21.16 -4.03 3.97
C MET A 363 -20.83 -3.51 5.38
N VAL A 364 -21.73 -2.75 5.97
CA VAL A 364 -21.63 -2.24 7.34
C VAL A 364 -23.01 -2.11 7.97
N PHE A 365 -23.13 -2.44 9.26
CA PHE A 365 -24.37 -2.25 10.01
C PHE A 365 -24.56 -0.80 10.45
N ALA A 366 -25.74 -0.24 10.18
CA ALA A 366 -26.17 1.08 10.63
C ALA A 366 -27.69 1.22 10.56
N ASN A 367 -28.27 2.08 11.42
CA ASN A 367 -29.69 2.43 11.48
C ASN A 367 -30.63 1.19 11.56
N GLY A 368 -30.21 0.16 12.30
CA GLY A 368 -30.91 -1.11 12.41
C GLY A 368 -30.98 -1.94 11.13
N GLY A 369 -30.13 -1.68 10.13
CA GLY A 369 -30.01 -2.46 8.90
C GLY A 369 -28.55 -2.58 8.44
N VAL A 370 -28.36 -2.87 7.16
CA VAL A 370 -27.06 -3.08 6.49
C VAL A 370 -26.93 -2.12 5.32
N ILE A 371 -25.81 -1.42 5.24
CA ILE A 371 -25.41 -0.61 4.08
C ILE A 371 -24.36 -1.39 3.30
N CYS A 372 -24.55 -1.60 1.99
CA CYS A 372 -23.63 -2.36 1.15
C CYS A 372 -23.41 -1.74 -0.22
N THR A 373 -22.32 -2.12 -0.89
CA THR A 373 -22.13 -1.81 -2.32
C THR A 373 -23.00 -2.71 -3.19
N ASN A 374 -23.48 -2.19 -4.32
CA ASN A 374 -24.24 -2.93 -5.32
C ASN A 374 -24.00 -2.34 -6.72
N GLY A 375 -23.02 -2.86 -7.45
CA GLY A 375 -22.63 -2.31 -8.75
C GLY A 375 -22.23 -0.83 -8.64
N SER A 376 -22.98 0.05 -9.30
CA SER A 376 -22.76 1.51 -9.24
C SER A 376 -23.36 2.20 -8.00
N ASP A 377 -24.09 1.47 -7.18
CA ASP A 377 -24.96 2.01 -6.15
C ASP A 377 -24.50 1.62 -4.75
N VAL A 378 -24.93 2.40 -3.76
CA VAL A 378 -24.87 2.05 -2.34
C VAL A 378 -26.30 1.84 -1.84
N LEU A 379 -26.58 0.66 -1.30
CA LEU A 379 -27.90 0.29 -0.80
C LEU A 379 -27.94 0.35 0.72
N PHE A 380 -29.11 0.70 1.26
CA PHE A 380 -29.55 0.38 2.61
C PHE A 380 -30.58 -0.74 2.53
N LEU A 381 -30.30 -1.82 3.26
CA LEU A 381 -31.09 -3.04 3.35
C LEU A 381 -31.52 -3.25 4.79
N LYS A 382 -32.78 -3.57 5.03
CA LYS A 382 -33.28 -3.78 6.40
C LYS A 382 -34.39 -4.82 6.39
N ASP A 383 -34.37 -5.66 7.42
CA ASP A 383 -35.48 -6.52 7.83
C ASP A 383 -36.40 -5.70 8.76
N THR A 384 -37.68 -5.57 8.41
CA THR A 384 -38.68 -4.83 9.18
C THR A 384 -39.71 -5.68 9.90
N ASP A 385 -39.73 -7.00 9.69
CA ASP A 385 -40.70 -7.92 10.30
C ASP A 385 -40.08 -9.03 11.18
N GLY A 386 -38.75 -9.15 11.18
CA GLY A 386 -37.97 -10.01 12.06
C GLY A 386 -37.73 -11.43 11.52
N ASP A 387 -37.94 -11.66 10.22
CA ASP A 387 -37.72 -12.95 9.56
C ASP A 387 -36.27 -13.19 9.09
N ASP A 388 -35.35 -12.26 9.39
CA ASP A 388 -33.95 -12.24 8.96
C ASP A 388 -33.76 -12.10 7.43
N VAL A 389 -34.76 -11.57 6.70
CA VAL A 389 -34.72 -11.23 5.28
C VAL A 389 -34.95 -9.73 5.06
N ALA A 390 -34.13 -9.10 4.22
CA ALA A 390 -34.26 -7.68 3.90
C ALA A 390 -35.45 -7.41 2.96
N ASP A 391 -36.56 -6.93 3.53
CA ASP A 391 -37.76 -6.49 2.84
C ASP A 391 -37.72 -5.00 2.43
N LEU A 392 -36.96 -4.17 3.18
CA LEU A 392 -36.66 -2.79 2.78
C LEU A 392 -35.36 -2.73 1.97
N ARG A 393 -35.44 -2.18 0.75
CA ARG A 393 -34.28 -1.88 -0.10
C ARG A 393 -34.31 -0.44 -0.60
N LYS A 394 -33.32 0.36 -0.24
CA LYS A 394 -33.23 1.78 -0.61
C LYS A 394 -31.86 2.12 -1.17
N VAL A 395 -31.80 2.74 -2.34
CA VAL A 395 -30.57 3.37 -2.84
C VAL A 395 -30.28 4.61 -2.00
N LEU A 396 -29.12 4.66 -1.33
CA LEU A 396 -28.66 5.84 -0.60
C LEU A 396 -28.03 6.87 -1.53
N PHE A 397 -27.17 6.41 -2.44
CA PHE A 397 -26.57 7.21 -3.51
C PHE A 397 -25.98 6.32 -4.59
N THR A 398 -25.69 6.93 -5.74
CA THR A 398 -25.04 6.31 -6.90
C THR A 398 -23.70 6.97 -7.17
N GLY A 399 -22.83 6.33 -7.96
CA GLY A 399 -21.59 6.94 -8.43
C GLY A 399 -20.34 6.08 -8.22
N ILE A 400 -20.48 4.87 -7.68
CA ILE A 400 -19.40 3.88 -7.72
C ILE A 400 -19.11 3.55 -9.17
N ARG A 401 -17.84 3.66 -9.58
CA ARG A 401 -17.41 3.28 -10.92
C ARG A 401 -17.00 1.82 -10.95
N THR A 402 -17.49 1.10 -11.95
CA THR A 402 -17.29 -0.35 -12.12
C THR A 402 -16.48 -0.70 -13.37
N GLY A 403 -15.81 0.30 -13.97
CA GLY A 403 -14.99 0.12 -15.18
C GLY A 403 -13.86 -0.90 -14.99
N ASP A 404 -13.39 -1.07 -13.75
CA ASP A 404 -12.62 -2.22 -13.31
C ASP A 404 -13.18 -2.71 -11.97
N THR A 405 -13.73 -3.92 -11.95
CA THR A 405 -14.38 -4.49 -10.76
C THR A 405 -13.38 -4.87 -9.67
N HIS A 406 -12.08 -4.98 -9.98
CA HIS A 406 -11.00 -5.19 -9.03
C HIS A 406 -10.66 -3.95 -8.21
N ALA A 407 -10.88 -2.77 -8.78
CA ALA A 407 -10.44 -1.50 -8.22
C ALA A 407 -11.60 -0.60 -7.80
N GLY A 408 -12.75 -1.21 -7.51
CA GLY A 408 -13.95 -0.54 -7.03
C GLY A 408 -13.87 -0.08 -5.58
N THR A 409 -15.00 0.41 -5.08
CA THR A 409 -15.19 0.74 -3.67
C THR A 409 -15.26 -0.51 -2.80
N SER A 410 -14.66 -0.49 -1.62
CA SER A 410 -14.63 -1.60 -0.65
C SER A 410 -14.46 -1.11 0.78
N ASN A 411 -14.46 -2.05 1.75
CA ASN A 411 -14.17 -1.83 3.17
C ASN A 411 -15.04 -0.76 3.86
N PHE A 412 -16.37 -0.86 3.76
CA PHE A 412 -17.28 -0.07 4.57
C PHE A 412 -17.08 -0.39 6.06
N ARG A 413 -16.66 0.61 6.83
CA ARG A 413 -16.45 0.48 8.27
C ARG A 413 -17.13 1.61 9.02
N TYR A 414 -17.88 1.28 10.06
CA TYR A 414 -18.43 2.26 10.97
C TYR A 414 -17.29 2.82 11.81
N GLY A 415 -16.96 4.10 11.64
CA GLY A 415 -15.89 4.79 12.34
C GLY A 415 -16.31 5.20 13.74
N VAL A 416 -15.33 5.36 14.63
CA VAL A 416 -15.55 5.87 16.00
C VAL A 416 -16.17 7.27 15.97
N ASP A 417 -16.02 8.02 14.87
CA ASP A 417 -16.64 9.32 14.65
C ASP A 417 -18.11 9.30 14.16
N ASN A 418 -18.75 8.12 14.10
CA ASN A 418 -20.11 7.92 13.57
C ASN A 418 -20.25 8.25 12.07
N TRP A 419 -19.17 8.10 11.30
CA TRP A 419 -19.19 8.10 9.85
C TRP A 419 -18.92 6.70 9.33
N ILE A 420 -19.36 6.40 8.11
CA ILE A 420 -18.94 5.19 7.39
C ILE A 420 -17.72 5.56 6.57
N TRP A 421 -16.63 4.85 6.81
CA TRP A 421 -15.38 4.99 6.08
C TRP A 421 -15.28 3.92 5.01
N ALA A 422 -14.63 4.26 3.90
CA ALA A 422 -14.50 3.38 2.75
C ALA A 422 -13.21 3.66 1.99
N THR A 423 -12.80 2.70 1.18
CA THR A 423 -11.71 2.87 0.21
C THR A 423 -12.23 2.69 -1.20
N THR A 424 -11.59 3.34 -2.17
CA THR A 424 -11.77 3.04 -3.59
C THR A 424 -10.42 2.89 -4.26
N GLY A 425 -10.29 1.87 -5.11
CA GLY A 425 -9.20 1.78 -6.07
C GLY A 425 -9.40 2.74 -7.25
N TYR A 426 -8.53 2.60 -8.25
CA TYR A 426 -8.44 3.48 -9.43
C TYR A 426 -9.69 3.51 -10.33
N SER A 427 -10.71 2.67 -10.11
CA SER A 427 -12.00 2.86 -10.77
C SER A 427 -12.65 4.17 -10.34
N GLY A 428 -12.48 4.53 -9.07
CA GLY A 428 -12.89 5.80 -8.49
C GLY A 428 -14.40 5.94 -8.24
N PHE A 429 -14.78 7.19 -7.96
CA PHE A 429 -16.14 7.61 -7.67
C PHE A 429 -16.49 8.87 -8.46
N GLY A 430 -17.74 8.98 -8.89
CA GLY A 430 -18.31 10.20 -9.46
C GLY A 430 -19.83 10.24 -9.32
N GLY A 431 -20.33 11.08 -8.41
CA GLY A 431 -21.76 11.15 -8.10
C GLY A 431 -22.12 12.28 -7.14
N GLU A 432 -23.41 12.43 -6.84
CA GLU A 432 -23.91 13.42 -5.89
C GLU A 432 -24.27 12.76 -4.56
N VAL A 433 -23.76 13.30 -3.45
CA VAL A 433 -24.06 12.83 -2.08
C VAL A 433 -24.18 14.04 -1.15
N GLY A 434 -25.25 14.11 -0.37
CA GLY A 434 -25.49 15.23 0.55
C GLY A 434 -25.67 16.57 -0.16
N GLY A 435 -26.24 16.58 -1.37
CA GLY A 435 -26.43 17.79 -2.18
C GLY A 435 -25.13 18.39 -2.75
N LYS A 436 -24.04 17.61 -2.80
CA LYS A 436 -22.75 18.03 -3.38
C LYS A 436 -22.24 16.98 -4.36
N THR A 437 -21.72 17.42 -5.49
CA THR A 437 -21.02 16.56 -6.45
C THR A 437 -19.62 16.21 -5.92
N HIS A 438 -19.28 14.93 -5.94
CA HIS A 438 -17.94 14.43 -5.59
C HIS A 438 -17.34 13.66 -6.76
N GLY A 439 -16.03 13.78 -6.93
CA GLY A 439 -15.27 13.04 -7.93
C GLY A 439 -13.84 12.80 -7.48
N PHE A 440 -13.44 11.53 -7.41
CA PHE A 440 -12.08 11.13 -7.00
C PHE A 440 -11.68 9.79 -7.62
N GLY A 441 -10.39 9.63 -7.91
CA GLY A 441 -9.87 8.49 -8.66
C GLY A 441 -9.49 7.29 -7.81
N THR A 442 -8.82 7.49 -6.68
CA THR A 442 -8.39 6.42 -5.74
C THR A 442 -8.17 7.03 -4.37
N GLY A 443 -8.44 6.30 -3.29
CA GLY A 443 -8.14 6.78 -1.94
C GLY A 443 -9.14 6.38 -0.87
N VAL A 444 -9.08 7.10 0.25
CA VAL A 444 -9.96 6.93 1.40
C VAL A 444 -11.01 8.04 1.40
N PHE A 445 -12.27 7.69 1.62
CA PHE A 445 -13.36 8.63 1.79
C PHE A 445 -14.29 8.17 2.92
N ARG A 446 -15.18 9.05 3.36
CA ARG A 446 -16.21 8.73 4.34
C ARG A 446 -17.54 9.40 4.00
N PHE A 447 -18.64 8.83 4.47
CA PHE A 447 -19.99 9.39 4.32
C PHE A 447 -20.83 9.13 5.58
N LYS A 448 -21.86 9.95 5.80
CA LYS A 448 -22.81 9.75 6.91
C LYS A 448 -23.70 8.53 6.64
N PRO A 449 -24.14 7.77 7.67
CA PRO A 449 -25.00 6.60 7.49
C PRO A 449 -26.32 6.86 6.74
N ASP A 450 -26.82 8.09 6.78
CA ASP A 450 -28.02 8.55 6.07
C ASP A 450 -27.70 9.19 4.69
N ALA A 451 -26.44 9.18 4.27
CA ALA A 451 -25.91 9.82 3.07
C ALA A 451 -26.09 11.36 3.02
N SER A 452 -26.32 12.01 4.16
CA SER A 452 -26.44 13.48 4.24
C SER A 452 -25.15 14.24 3.95
N ALA A 453 -23.99 13.57 4.02
CA ALA A 453 -22.69 14.17 3.69
C ALA A 453 -21.67 13.11 3.26
N MET A 454 -20.71 13.52 2.44
CA MET A 454 -19.53 12.75 2.05
C MET A 454 -18.28 13.64 2.07
N GLU A 455 -17.13 13.06 2.40
CA GLU A 455 -15.83 13.73 2.39
C GLU A 455 -14.76 12.78 1.84
N PHE A 456 -14.02 13.25 0.82
CA PHE A 456 -12.78 12.61 0.38
C PHE A 456 -11.62 13.04 1.27
N LEU A 457 -10.81 12.08 1.72
CA LEU A 457 -9.82 12.33 2.78
C LEU A 457 -8.40 12.40 2.27
N GLN A 458 -7.94 11.39 1.54
CA GLN A 458 -6.57 11.34 1.02
C GLN A 458 -6.43 10.33 -0.12
N ASN A 459 -5.63 10.66 -1.13
CA ASN A 459 -5.28 9.75 -2.21
C ASN A 459 -4.32 8.66 -1.72
N THR A 460 -4.56 7.43 -2.14
CA THR A 460 -3.65 6.29 -1.92
C THR A 460 -2.70 6.10 -3.09
N THR A 461 -1.75 5.16 -2.95
CA THR A 461 -0.72 4.94 -3.97
C THR A 461 -1.22 4.18 -5.21
N ASN A 462 -2.19 3.28 -5.04
CA ASN A 462 -2.74 2.40 -6.09
C ASN A 462 -4.08 1.77 -5.64
N ASN A 463 -4.50 0.64 -6.25
CA ASN A 463 -5.68 -0.14 -5.87
C ASN A 463 -5.69 -0.45 -4.36
N THR A 464 -6.67 0.11 -3.66
CA THR A 464 -6.80 0.05 -2.21
C THR A 464 -7.87 -0.94 -1.83
N TRP A 465 -7.49 -1.96 -1.06
CA TRP A 465 -8.39 -3.06 -0.68
C TRP A 465 -8.32 -3.41 0.82
N GLY A 466 -7.72 -2.55 1.64
CA GLY A 466 -7.74 -2.67 3.08
C GLY A 466 -7.94 -1.33 3.77
N LEU A 467 -8.65 -1.37 4.89
CA LEU A 467 -8.88 -0.26 5.79
C LEU A 467 -9.02 -0.82 7.21
N GLY A 468 -8.41 -0.18 8.22
CA GLY A 468 -8.42 -0.61 9.61
C GLY A 468 -8.26 0.53 10.59
N PHE A 469 -8.72 0.33 11.83
CA PHE A 469 -8.66 1.30 12.91
C PHE A 469 -7.92 0.77 14.14
N SER A 470 -7.12 1.62 14.77
CA SER A 470 -6.65 1.40 16.15
C SER A 470 -7.73 1.74 17.18
N GLU A 471 -7.51 1.37 18.44
CA GLU A 471 -8.38 1.77 19.55
C GLU A 471 -8.38 3.29 19.79
N GLU A 472 -7.31 4.00 19.42
CA GLU A 472 -7.21 5.47 19.47
C GLU A 472 -7.75 6.16 18.20
N PHE A 473 -8.36 5.41 17.30
CA PHE A 473 -8.90 5.87 16.02
C PHE A 473 -7.82 6.48 15.10
N ASP A 474 -6.71 5.76 14.95
CA ASP A 474 -5.75 5.91 13.86
C ASP A 474 -6.14 5.03 12.68
N ILE A 475 -6.03 5.57 11.46
CA ILE A 475 -6.54 4.95 10.24
C ILE A 475 -5.36 4.41 9.44
N HIS A 476 -5.42 3.11 9.15
CA HIS A 476 -4.47 2.41 8.31
C HIS A 476 -5.19 1.69 7.16
N GLY A 477 -4.44 1.25 6.17
CA GLY A 477 -4.98 0.43 5.09
C GLY A 477 -3.88 -0.23 4.28
N SER A 478 -4.26 -0.93 3.22
CA SER A 478 -3.34 -1.67 2.36
C SER A 478 -3.67 -1.45 0.88
N THR A 479 -2.63 -1.49 0.03
CA THR A 479 -2.78 -1.42 -1.43
C THR A 479 -2.03 -2.55 -2.14
N ALA A 480 -2.38 -2.78 -3.41
CA ALA A 480 -1.58 -3.61 -4.31
C ALA A 480 -0.17 -3.01 -4.57
N ASN A 481 0.67 -3.76 -5.27
CA ASN A 481 1.99 -3.37 -5.79
C ASN A 481 3.03 -3.04 -4.71
N ALA A 482 3.26 -3.99 -3.80
CA ALA A 482 4.29 -3.94 -2.77
C ALA A 482 4.11 -2.79 -1.76
N ASN A 483 2.88 -2.43 -1.41
CA ASN A 483 2.58 -1.50 -0.33
C ASN A 483 1.52 -2.10 0.63
N PRO A 484 1.91 -3.12 1.42
CA PRO A 484 0.99 -3.81 2.31
C PRO A 484 0.44 -2.93 3.42
N SER A 485 1.06 -1.81 3.78
CA SER A 485 0.53 -0.94 4.83
C SER A 485 0.79 0.55 4.55
N PHE A 486 -0.24 1.38 4.68
CA PHE A 486 -0.15 2.84 4.75
C PHE A 486 -0.91 3.36 5.98
N TYR A 487 -0.71 4.64 6.31
CA TYR A 487 -1.53 5.35 7.30
C TYR A 487 -2.09 6.66 6.72
N LEU A 488 -3.24 7.10 7.23
CA LEU A 488 -3.83 8.41 6.88
C LEU A 488 -3.15 9.51 7.70
N THR A 489 -2.79 10.63 7.06
CA THR A 489 -2.24 11.80 7.77
C THR A 489 -3.38 12.59 8.42
N PHE A 490 -4.08 13.39 7.62
CA PHE A 490 -5.27 14.14 8.00
C PHE A 490 -6.06 14.60 6.74
N PRO A 491 -7.35 14.97 6.87
CA PRO A 491 -8.23 15.21 5.74
C PRO A 491 -7.78 16.33 4.78
N ARG A 492 -8.01 16.12 3.49
CA ARG A 492 -7.66 17.02 2.38
C ARG A 492 -8.12 18.47 2.58
N ARG A 493 -9.28 18.69 3.20
CA ARG A 493 -9.81 20.04 3.46
C ARG A 493 -8.82 20.96 4.19
N HIS A 494 -8.00 20.42 5.10
CA HIS A 494 -7.02 21.21 5.85
C HIS A 494 -5.90 21.72 4.95
N TYR A 495 -5.45 20.90 4.00
CA TYR A 495 -4.46 21.30 3.00
C TYR A 495 -5.03 22.36 2.06
N GLU A 496 -6.25 22.16 1.57
CA GLU A 496 -6.93 23.10 0.65
C GLU A 496 -7.15 24.47 1.30
N GLN A 497 -7.62 24.49 2.55
CA GLN A 497 -7.77 25.72 3.33
C GLN A 497 -6.46 26.49 3.50
N ALA A 498 -5.34 25.79 3.57
CA ALA A 498 -4.02 26.37 3.70
C ALA A 498 -3.33 26.63 2.35
N GLY A 499 -3.97 26.37 1.20
CA GLY A 499 -3.33 26.48 -0.12
C GLY A 499 -2.11 25.56 -0.27
N LEU A 500 -2.19 24.36 0.30
CA LEU A 500 -1.18 23.30 0.21
C LEU A 500 -1.71 22.16 -0.67
N SER A 501 -0.79 21.48 -1.36
CA SER A 501 -1.10 20.22 -2.03
C SER A 501 -0.93 19.07 -1.04
N GLN A 502 -1.96 18.23 -0.91
CA GLN A 502 -1.89 17.05 -0.05
C GLN A 502 -1.06 15.94 -0.72
N PRO A 503 -0.06 15.37 -0.04
CA PRO A 503 0.63 14.18 -0.54
C PRO A 503 -0.27 12.94 -0.49
N ARG A 504 0.08 11.90 -1.26
CA ARG A 504 -0.56 10.57 -1.11
C ARG A 504 -0.28 10.01 0.30
N THR A 505 -1.06 9.03 0.71
CA THR A 505 -0.86 8.32 1.99
C THR A 505 0.59 7.83 2.12
N PRO A 506 1.30 8.15 3.21
CA PRO A 506 2.63 7.62 3.48
C PRO A 506 2.60 6.10 3.63
N ARG A 507 3.64 5.44 3.13
CA ARG A 507 3.89 4.03 3.40
C ARG A 507 4.18 3.84 4.89
N ALA A 508 3.63 2.80 5.47
CA ALA A 508 3.87 2.40 6.84
C ALA A 508 4.70 1.12 6.92
N ASP A 509 4.70 0.24 5.91
CA ASP A 509 5.46 -1.01 5.99
C ASP A 509 6.99 -0.81 5.85
N ASP A 510 7.74 -1.61 6.61
CA ASP A 510 9.21 -1.65 6.60
C ASP A 510 9.75 -2.38 5.35
N ASN A 511 9.07 -3.44 4.92
CA ASN A 511 9.40 -4.21 3.73
C ASN A 511 8.15 -4.91 3.17
N PRO A 512 8.07 -5.18 1.86
CA PRO A 512 6.90 -5.83 1.26
C PRO A 512 7.06 -7.33 1.02
N LEU A 513 8.02 -8.01 1.65
CA LEU A 513 8.24 -9.44 1.42
C LEU A 513 7.08 -10.26 1.98
N PHE A 514 6.97 -11.52 1.59
CA PHE A 514 6.02 -12.44 2.23
C PHE A 514 6.68 -13.80 2.48
N PHE A 515 6.10 -14.60 3.38
CA PHE A 515 6.68 -15.86 3.86
C PHE A 515 5.77 -17.05 3.51
N PRO A 516 5.70 -17.48 2.24
CA PRO A 516 4.80 -18.56 1.83
C PRO A 516 5.26 -19.92 2.36
N SER A 517 4.33 -20.87 2.46
CA SER A 517 4.60 -22.28 2.79
C SER A 517 4.58 -23.22 1.60
N SER A 518 4.35 -22.72 0.39
CA SER A 518 4.41 -23.51 -0.84
C SER A 518 5.12 -22.75 -1.95
N THR A 519 5.65 -23.49 -2.91
CA THR A 519 6.22 -22.95 -4.14
C THR A 519 5.16 -22.58 -5.18
N ASP A 520 3.95 -23.14 -5.07
CA ASP A 520 2.83 -22.83 -5.96
C ASP A 520 2.17 -21.50 -5.56
N ILE A 521 2.85 -20.40 -5.83
CA ILE A 521 2.33 -19.04 -5.66
C ILE A 521 1.93 -18.44 -7.02
N ARG A 522 0.95 -17.55 -7.02
CA ARG A 522 0.34 -17.05 -8.27
C ARG A 522 0.35 -15.54 -8.33
N GLN A 523 1.48 -14.98 -8.77
CA GLN A 523 1.74 -13.54 -8.76
C GLN A 523 1.91 -12.99 -10.17
N VAL A 524 1.26 -11.86 -10.44
CA VAL A 524 1.35 -11.20 -11.75
C VAL A 524 2.56 -10.28 -11.83
N ASP A 525 2.82 -9.55 -10.75
CA ASP A 525 3.95 -8.66 -10.57
C ASP A 525 4.47 -8.81 -9.12
N ALA A 526 5.38 -7.91 -8.71
CA ALA A 526 5.93 -7.86 -7.36
C ALA A 526 6.32 -9.26 -6.83
N HIS A 527 7.00 -10.05 -7.67
CA HIS A 527 7.29 -11.45 -7.35
C HIS A 527 8.00 -11.57 -6.01
N HIS A 528 7.54 -12.54 -5.23
CA HIS A 528 7.97 -12.80 -3.87
C HIS A 528 7.62 -11.70 -2.84
N ARG A 529 6.77 -10.74 -3.21
CA ARG A 529 6.28 -9.62 -2.37
C ARG A 529 4.75 -9.59 -2.36
N TYR A 530 4.15 -8.71 -1.58
CA TYR A 530 2.70 -8.43 -1.66
C TYR A 530 2.34 -7.78 -3.01
N THR A 531 2.00 -8.58 -4.02
CA THR A 531 1.38 -8.10 -5.28
C THR A 531 -0.03 -7.58 -5.01
N ALA A 532 -0.79 -8.30 -4.18
CA ALA A 532 -2.05 -7.86 -3.60
C ALA A 532 -1.93 -7.93 -2.07
N ALA A 533 -2.32 -6.84 -1.42
CA ALA A 533 -2.56 -6.78 0.01
C ALA A 533 -4.04 -6.45 0.21
N ALA A 534 -4.74 -7.28 0.96
CA ALA A 534 -6.19 -7.18 1.16
C ALA A 534 -6.52 -7.22 2.66
N GLY A 535 -7.50 -6.41 3.07
CA GLY A 535 -7.79 -6.18 4.47
C GLY A 535 -6.68 -5.44 5.21
N HIS A 536 -7.01 -4.96 6.41
CA HIS A 536 -6.07 -4.38 7.36
C HIS A 536 -6.78 -4.35 8.72
N ALA A 537 -6.53 -5.32 9.59
CA ALA A 537 -7.24 -5.43 10.86
C ALA A 537 -6.25 -5.41 12.04
N PHE A 538 -6.36 -4.41 12.92
CA PHE A 538 -5.65 -4.44 14.20
C PHE A 538 -6.33 -5.38 15.18
N TYR A 539 -5.54 -6.11 15.95
CA TYR A 539 -6.08 -6.94 17.01
C TYR A 539 -6.59 -6.09 18.18
N THR A 540 -7.90 -5.90 18.29
CA THR A 540 -8.53 -4.98 19.27
C THR A 540 -9.43 -5.70 20.29
N SER A 541 -9.19 -6.99 20.49
CA SER A 541 -9.72 -7.81 21.59
C SER A 541 -8.61 -8.09 22.63
N ARG A 542 -8.91 -8.87 23.66
CA ARG A 542 -7.98 -9.32 24.71
C ARG A 542 -7.86 -10.85 24.81
N ARG A 543 -8.42 -11.61 23.86
CA ARG A 543 -8.32 -13.08 23.83
C ARG A 543 -6.92 -13.58 23.45
N PHE A 544 -6.24 -12.92 22.52
CA PHE A 544 -4.85 -13.23 22.16
C PHE A 544 -3.88 -12.73 23.24
N PRO A 545 -2.61 -13.17 23.25
CA PRO A 545 -1.60 -12.60 24.14
C PRO A 545 -1.41 -11.09 24.00
N GLU A 546 -0.91 -10.44 25.06
CA GLU A 546 -0.79 -8.97 25.14
C GLU A 546 0.02 -8.33 24.01
N ILE A 547 1.01 -9.04 23.45
CA ILE A 547 1.81 -8.57 22.31
C ILE A 547 0.96 -8.18 21.08
N TYR A 548 -0.26 -8.73 20.98
CA TYR A 548 -1.19 -8.43 19.90
C TYR A 548 -2.02 -7.16 20.14
N TRP A 549 -2.33 -6.84 21.39
CA TRP A 549 -3.37 -5.87 21.77
C TRP A 549 -3.10 -4.49 21.21
N ASN A 550 -3.94 -4.07 20.27
CA ASN A 550 -3.85 -2.82 19.52
C ASN A 550 -2.48 -2.62 18.82
N ASN A 551 -1.63 -3.64 18.74
CA ASN A 551 -0.24 -3.52 18.29
C ASN A 551 0.07 -4.38 17.07
N MET A 552 -0.71 -5.42 16.80
CA MET A 552 -0.52 -6.28 15.63
C MET A 552 -1.63 -6.05 14.60
N ALA A 553 -1.25 -5.77 13.36
CA ALA A 553 -2.16 -5.76 12.21
C ALA A 553 -2.07 -7.07 11.42
N PHE A 554 -3.21 -7.50 10.88
CA PHE A 554 -3.34 -8.66 10.00
C PHE A 554 -3.69 -8.22 8.59
N ILE A 555 -2.92 -8.71 7.62
CA ILE A 555 -3.01 -8.30 6.21
C ILE A 555 -2.93 -9.54 5.34
N CYS A 556 -3.93 -9.74 4.48
CA CYS A 556 -3.99 -10.90 3.60
C CYS A 556 -3.08 -10.71 2.38
N ALA A 557 -2.38 -11.77 1.99
CA ALA A 557 -1.68 -11.90 0.71
C ALA A 557 -2.30 -13.05 -0.09
N PRO A 558 -3.41 -12.83 -0.81
CA PRO A 558 -4.16 -13.91 -1.43
C PRO A 558 -3.30 -14.74 -2.41
N THR A 559 -2.44 -14.10 -3.19
CA THR A 559 -1.52 -14.76 -4.14
C THR A 559 -0.40 -15.57 -3.47
N GLY A 560 -0.14 -15.30 -2.19
CA GLY A 560 0.82 -15.99 -1.34
C GLY A 560 0.18 -16.95 -0.34
N LYS A 561 -1.15 -17.07 -0.35
CA LYS A 561 -1.95 -18.01 0.44
C LYS A 561 -1.78 -17.83 1.96
N LEU A 562 -1.67 -16.58 2.41
CA LEU A 562 -1.32 -16.26 3.80
C LEU A 562 -1.98 -14.99 4.32
N VAL A 563 -2.02 -14.88 5.65
CA VAL A 563 -2.31 -13.66 6.40
C VAL A 563 -1.08 -13.30 7.23
N GLY A 564 -0.44 -12.19 6.89
CA GLY A 564 0.76 -11.71 7.58
C GLY A 564 0.45 -11.00 8.89
N GLN A 565 1.46 -10.95 9.77
CA GLN A 565 1.45 -10.24 11.05
C GLN A 565 2.36 -9.02 10.95
N TRP A 566 1.89 -7.85 11.40
CA TRP A 566 2.61 -6.57 11.28
C TRP A 566 2.58 -5.79 12.60
N ALA A 567 3.73 -5.71 13.27
CA ALA A 567 3.87 -5.00 14.54
C ALA A 567 3.93 -3.49 14.31
N ARG A 568 3.09 -2.73 15.01
CA ARG A 568 2.97 -1.28 14.89
C ARG A 568 3.93 -0.56 15.81
N HIS A 569 4.64 0.42 15.25
CA HIS A 569 5.50 1.36 15.97
C HIS A 569 5.11 2.79 15.62
N ALA A 570 5.02 3.65 16.64
CA ALA A 570 4.86 5.09 16.43
C ALA A 570 6.16 5.70 15.90
N LYS A 571 6.07 6.57 14.90
CA LYS A 571 7.22 7.28 14.31
C LYS A 571 6.87 8.76 14.17
N GLY A 572 7.11 9.51 15.24
CA GLY A 572 6.58 10.87 15.37
C GLY A 572 5.05 10.84 15.37
N ALA A 573 4.41 11.66 14.54
CA ALA A 573 2.98 11.66 14.27
C ALA A 573 2.59 10.71 13.13
N GLY A 574 3.53 9.94 12.58
CA GLY A 574 3.30 8.83 11.66
C GLY A 574 3.49 7.46 12.31
N PHE A 575 3.59 6.43 11.47
CA PHE A 575 3.72 5.03 11.90
C PHE A 575 4.68 4.27 11.00
N GLU A 576 5.28 3.23 11.59
CA GLU A 576 6.00 2.17 10.89
C GLU A 576 5.42 0.82 11.35
N LEU A 577 5.19 -0.10 10.42
CA LEU A 577 4.70 -1.44 10.68
C LEU A 577 5.78 -2.43 10.23
N GLN A 578 6.30 -3.18 11.19
CA GLN A 578 7.32 -4.19 10.98
C GLN A 578 6.69 -5.55 10.72
N GLN A 579 6.95 -6.13 9.56
CA GLN A 579 6.48 -7.47 9.26
C GLN A 579 7.10 -8.51 10.19
N GLN A 580 6.27 -9.38 10.76
CA GLN A 580 6.74 -10.56 11.50
C GLN A 580 6.93 -11.74 10.53
N PRO A 581 7.97 -12.57 10.73
CA PRO A 581 8.29 -13.67 9.82
C PRO A 581 7.36 -14.88 9.94
N ASN A 582 6.62 -14.96 11.04
CA ASN A 582 5.63 -16.00 11.29
C ASN A 582 4.26 -15.44 10.89
N ASN A 583 3.59 -16.03 9.91
CA ASN A 583 2.23 -15.63 9.52
C ASN A 583 1.22 -16.09 10.59
N ILE A 584 0.08 -15.40 10.72
CA ILE A 584 -1.01 -15.87 11.60
C ILE A 584 -1.78 -17.03 10.96
N TYR A 585 -1.78 -17.08 9.62
CA TYR A 585 -2.30 -18.16 8.80
C TYR A 585 -1.48 -18.27 7.52
N ASN A 586 -1.16 -19.48 7.09
CA ASN A 586 -0.64 -19.77 5.75
C ASN A 586 -1.03 -21.17 5.30
N SER A 587 -1.24 -21.38 4.01
CA SER A 587 -1.63 -22.68 3.46
C SER A 587 -0.74 -23.12 2.31
N ALA A 588 -0.48 -24.43 2.26
CA ALA A 588 0.15 -25.12 1.15
C ALA A 588 -0.83 -25.39 -0.01
N ASP A 589 -2.14 -25.37 0.24
CA ASP A 589 -3.18 -25.65 -0.75
C ASP A 589 -3.12 -24.66 -1.94
N ALA A 590 -3.06 -25.20 -3.17
CA ALA A 590 -3.11 -24.45 -4.43
C ALA A 590 -4.26 -23.44 -4.53
N TRP A 591 -5.40 -23.75 -3.90
CA TRP A 591 -6.65 -23.00 -4.02
C TRP A 591 -6.83 -21.94 -2.93
N SER A 592 -6.11 -22.03 -1.81
CA SER A 592 -6.27 -21.05 -0.73
C SER A 592 -5.91 -19.64 -1.19
N GLY A 593 -6.76 -18.68 -0.86
CA GLY A 593 -6.65 -17.28 -1.26
C GLY A 593 -7.40 -16.40 -0.25
N PRO A 594 -6.84 -16.18 0.96
CA PRO A 594 -7.46 -15.31 1.95
C PRO A 594 -7.56 -13.88 1.40
N VAL A 595 -8.75 -13.29 1.44
CA VAL A 595 -9.04 -11.93 0.92
C VAL A 595 -9.56 -10.96 1.98
N CYS A 596 -10.00 -11.48 3.12
CA CYS A 596 -10.47 -10.68 4.25
C CYS A 596 -10.07 -11.38 5.55
N ALA A 597 -9.56 -10.60 6.51
CA ALA A 597 -9.27 -11.06 7.87
C ALA A 597 -9.70 -10.00 8.88
N GLU A 598 -10.51 -10.39 9.88
CA GLU A 598 -11.17 -9.46 10.81
C GLU A 598 -11.23 -10.03 12.23
N VAL A 599 -11.14 -9.15 13.24
CA VAL A 599 -11.35 -9.57 14.64
C VAL A 599 -12.85 -9.69 14.89
N GLY A 600 -13.30 -10.89 15.22
CA GLY A 600 -14.70 -11.22 15.43
C GLY A 600 -15.23 -10.86 16.82
N PRO A 601 -16.55 -11.04 17.04
CA PRO A 601 -17.23 -10.81 18.31
C PRO A 601 -16.72 -11.73 19.45
N ASP A 602 -16.15 -12.89 19.10
CA ASP A 602 -15.55 -13.86 20.01
C ASP A 602 -14.07 -13.61 20.32
N GLY A 603 -13.50 -12.52 19.78
CA GLY A 603 -12.08 -12.19 19.94
C GLY A 603 -11.14 -13.07 19.11
N ALA A 604 -11.65 -13.97 18.28
CA ALA A 604 -10.87 -14.73 17.30
C ALA A 604 -10.57 -13.86 16.06
N LEU A 605 -9.54 -14.24 15.31
CA LEU A 605 -9.31 -13.71 13.97
C LEU A 605 -10.06 -14.57 12.96
N TRP A 606 -11.02 -13.99 12.26
CA TRP A 606 -11.80 -14.65 11.22
C TRP A 606 -11.18 -14.37 9.85
N ILE A 607 -11.16 -15.39 8.98
CA ILE A 607 -10.53 -15.32 7.66
C ILE A 607 -11.54 -15.79 6.61
N CYS A 608 -11.86 -14.93 5.64
CA CYS A 608 -12.54 -15.34 4.42
C CYS A 608 -11.50 -15.81 3.41
N ASP A 609 -11.43 -17.12 3.23
CA ASP A 609 -10.69 -17.76 2.16
C ASP A 609 -11.59 -17.87 0.93
N TRP A 610 -11.26 -17.09 -0.09
CA TRP A 610 -11.98 -17.08 -1.36
C TRP A 610 -11.93 -18.44 -2.08
N TYR A 611 -10.91 -19.25 -1.77
CA TYR A 611 -10.71 -20.62 -2.26
C TYR A 611 -10.86 -20.81 -3.77
N ASN A 612 -9.89 -20.30 -4.53
CA ASN A 612 -9.95 -20.29 -6.00
C ASN A 612 -8.56 -20.34 -6.63
N ILE A 613 -8.39 -21.22 -7.61
CA ILE A 613 -7.11 -21.34 -8.34
C ILE A 613 -6.78 -20.10 -9.20
N VAL A 614 -7.79 -19.29 -9.55
CA VAL A 614 -7.62 -18.04 -10.28
C VAL A 614 -7.99 -16.84 -9.42
N ILE A 615 -6.96 -16.21 -8.85
CA ILE A 615 -7.12 -14.98 -8.06
C ILE A 615 -6.65 -13.70 -8.79
N GLN A 616 -5.94 -13.86 -9.92
CA GLN A 616 -5.41 -12.72 -10.69
C GLN A 616 -6.52 -12.03 -11.47
N HIS A 617 -6.44 -10.71 -11.56
CA HIS A 617 -7.38 -9.89 -12.34
C HIS A 617 -6.69 -9.25 -13.54
N ASN A 618 -5.65 -8.45 -13.27
CA ASN A 618 -4.88 -7.67 -14.24
C ASN A 618 -3.37 -7.88 -14.09
N PRO A 619 -2.59 -7.50 -15.12
CA PRO A 619 -3.00 -7.27 -16.50
C PRO A 619 -3.58 -8.51 -17.19
N THR A 620 -4.35 -8.28 -18.25
CA THR A 620 -4.80 -9.34 -19.17
C THR A 620 -3.60 -10.13 -19.70
N PRO A 621 -3.55 -11.47 -19.52
CA PRO A 621 -2.50 -12.34 -20.05
C PRO A 621 -2.28 -12.17 -21.55
N ASN A 622 -1.02 -12.13 -21.98
CA ASN A 622 -0.62 -12.32 -23.38
C ASN A 622 0.52 -13.35 -23.48
N LYS A 623 0.80 -13.83 -24.71
CA LYS A 623 1.82 -14.86 -24.94
C LYS A 623 3.20 -14.49 -24.39
N GLY A 624 3.62 -13.22 -24.53
CA GLY A 624 4.92 -12.76 -24.06
C GLY A 624 5.01 -12.60 -22.54
N SER A 625 3.91 -12.23 -21.88
CA SER A 625 3.89 -12.02 -20.43
C SER A 625 3.66 -13.30 -19.62
N SER A 626 2.98 -14.29 -20.20
CA SER A 626 2.45 -15.42 -19.42
C SER A 626 2.28 -16.74 -20.18
N GLY A 627 2.57 -16.77 -21.48
CA GLY A 627 2.31 -17.92 -22.36
C GLY A 627 0.84 -18.15 -22.73
N LEU A 628 -0.09 -17.33 -22.24
CA LEU A 628 -1.52 -17.41 -22.55
C LEU A 628 -1.99 -16.11 -23.25
N ASP A 629 -2.70 -16.22 -24.36
CA ASP A 629 -3.29 -15.09 -25.08
C ASP A 629 -4.76 -14.91 -24.69
N ALA A 630 -5.02 -14.23 -23.58
CA ALA A 630 -6.36 -14.14 -23.00
C ALA A 630 -7.10 -12.88 -23.48
N LYS A 631 -8.44 -12.95 -23.48
CA LYS A 631 -9.31 -11.81 -23.76
C LYS A 631 -9.79 -11.16 -22.48
N ARG A 632 -9.99 -9.85 -22.52
CA ARG A 632 -10.56 -9.04 -21.43
C ARG A 632 -12.09 -9.11 -21.45
N GLY A 633 -12.70 -9.30 -20.28
CA GLY A 633 -14.15 -9.30 -20.08
C GLY A 633 -14.70 -7.95 -19.62
N LYS A 634 -16.01 -7.89 -19.36
CA LYS A 634 -16.72 -6.65 -18.99
C LYS A 634 -16.23 -6.02 -17.70
N GLY A 635 -15.79 -6.83 -16.73
CA GLY A 635 -15.30 -6.35 -15.44
C GLY A 635 -13.83 -5.95 -15.44
N ASN A 636 -13.21 -5.85 -16.63
CA ASN A 636 -11.79 -5.62 -16.89
C ASN A 636 -10.85 -6.80 -16.57
N ALA A 637 -11.35 -7.91 -16.05
CA ALA A 637 -10.56 -9.12 -15.84
C ALA A 637 -10.45 -9.96 -17.11
N TYR A 638 -9.40 -10.75 -17.25
CA TYR A 638 -9.36 -11.73 -18.32
C TYR A 638 -10.41 -12.84 -18.13
N VAL A 639 -10.94 -13.35 -19.24
CA VAL A 639 -11.95 -14.41 -19.27
C VAL A 639 -11.26 -15.77 -19.22
N THR A 640 -11.69 -16.64 -18.31
CA THR A 640 -11.22 -18.02 -18.18
C THR A 640 -12.32 -18.90 -17.60
N PRO A 641 -12.48 -20.16 -18.06
CA PRO A 641 -13.41 -21.12 -17.47
C PRO A 641 -12.92 -21.66 -16.12
N HIS A 642 -11.65 -21.42 -15.76
CA HIS A 642 -11.02 -21.98 -14.56
C HIS A 642 -11.19 -21.11 -13.30
N ARG A 643 -11.89 -19.98 -13.39
CA ARG A 643 -12.24 -19.19 -12.19
C ARG A 643 -13.43 -19.85 -11.52
N ASP A 644 -13.20 -20.38 -10.33
CA ASP A 644 -14.21 -21.14 -9.60
C ASP A 644 -15.38 -20.26 -9.10
N LYS A 645 -16.54 -20.89 -8.98
CA LYS A 645 -17.80 -20.28 -8.53
C LYS A 645 -18.61 -21.21 -7.62
N GLN A 646 -17.93 -22.16 -6.97
CA GLN A 646 -18.57 -23.26 -6.23
C GLN A 646 -17.99 -23.47 -4.83
N HIS A 647 -16.79 -22.96 -4.56
CA HIS A 647 -16.07 -23.17 -3.32
C HIS A 647 -15.83 -21.86 -2.56
N GLY A 648 -15.64 -21.93 -1.25
CA GLY A 648 -15.36 -20.76 -0.42
C GLY A 648 -15.44 -21.09 1.07
N ARG A 649 -14.53 -20.53 1.87
CA ARG A 649 -14.36 -20.97 3.27
C ARG A 649 -14.17 -19.82 4.23
N ILE A 650 -14.64 -20.04 5.45
CA ILE A 650 -14.47 -19.12 6.57
C ILE A 650 -13.80 -19.88 7.70
N TYR A 651 -12.63 -19.40 8.11
CA TYR A 651 -11.86 -19.97 9.20
C TYR A 651 -11.80 -19.02 10.39
N ARG A 652 -11.52 -19.58 11.57
CA ARG A 652 -11.19 -18.83 12.79
C ARG A 652 -9.83 -19.26 13.31
N VAL A 653 -9.04 -18.29 13.75
CA VAL A 653 -7.75 -18.49 14.42
C VAL A 653 -7.81 -17.91 15.83
N TYR A 654 -7.45 -18.70 16.83
CA TYR A 654 -7.44 -18.29 18.24
C TYR A 654 -6.43 -19.09 19.08
N PRO A 655 -6.00 -18.59 20.25
CA PRO A 655 -5.11 -19.36 21.13
C PRO A 655 -5.77 -20.65 21.60
N LYS A 656 -5.06 -21.77 21.54
CA LYS A 656 -5.55 -23.09 21.94
C LYS A 656 -6.04 -23.05 23.39
N GLY A 657 -7.26 -23.52 23.63
CA GLY A 657 -7.88 -23.57 24.97
C GLY A 657 -8.38 -22.21 25.50
N SER A 658 -8.33 -21.13 24.73
CA SER A 658 -8.92 -19.84 25.11
C SER A 658 -10.43 -19.83 24.90
N SER A 659 -11.17 -19.16 25.79
CA SER A 659 -12.61 -18.94 25.69
C SER A 659 -12.95 -17.78 24.77
N ASN A 660 -14.16 -17.80 24.21
CA ASN A 660 -14.70 -16.69 23.42
C ASN A 660 -14.93 -15.46 24.32
N ASP A 661 -14.75 -14.26 23.74
CA ASP A 661 -15.21 -13.03 24.38
C ASP A 661 -16.73 -13.08 24.66
N PRO A 662 -17.23 -12.44 25.73
CA PRO A 662 -18.67 -12.36 25.99
C PRO A 662 -19.42 -11.58 24.90
N TYR A 663 -20.53 -12.12 24.41
CA TYR A 663 -21.33 -11.50 23.36
C TYR A 663 -22.26 -10.42 23.92
N LYS A 664 -21.68 -9.27 24.28
CA LYS A 664 -22.41 -8.19 24.94
C LYS A 664 -21.87 -6.83 24.53
N ALA A 665 -22.73 -6.03 23.90
CA ALA A 665 -22.47 -4.62 23.67
C ALA A 665 -22.29 -3.89 25.01
N ASP A 666 -21.09 -3.37 25.25
CA ASP A 666 -20.71 -2.73 26.50
C ASP A 666 -19.54 -1.76 26.24
N PHE A 667 -19.65 -0.52 26.73
CA PHE A 667 -18.57 0.47 26.61
C PHE A 667 -17.29 0.06 27.34
N ALA A 668 -17.41 -0.80 28.36
CA ALA A 668 -16.29 -1.33 29.12
C ALA A 668 -15.73 -2.65 28.55
N SER A 669 -16.28 -3.15 27.42
CA SER A 669 -15.82 -4.41 26.84
C SER A 669 -14.34 -4.38 26.48
N SER A 670 -13.64 -5.49 26.68
CA SER A 670 -12.27 -5.72 26.24
C SER A 670 -12.14 -5.78 24.71
N ASN A 671 -13.24 -6.05 23.99
CA ASN A 671 -13.28 -6.14 22.55
C ASN A 671 -13.88 -4.85 21.94
N MET A 672 -13.12 -4.20 21.07
CA MET A 672 -13.56 -2.97 20.41
C MET A 672 -14.83 -3.14 19.59
N PHE A 673 -15.08 -4.33 19.01
CA PHE A 673 -16.34 -4.62 18.32
C PHE A 673 -17.55 -4.33 19.20
N TRP A 674 -17.55 -4.86 20.43
CA TRP A 674 -18.65 -4.68 21.38
C TRP A 674 -18.76 -3.24 21.92
N ARG A 675 -17.64 -2.51 22.02
CA ARG A 675 -17.66 -1.08 22.35
C ARG A 675 -18.26 -0.24 21.22
N MET A 676 -17.92 -0.57 19.97
CA MET A 676 -18.50 0.07 18.78
C MET A 676 -19.99 -0.24 18.63
N GLU A 677 -20.41 -1.47 18.94
CA GLU A 677 -21.82 -1.85 18.97
C GLU A 677 -22.60 -1.04 20.01
N ALA A 678 -22.06 -0.91 21.23
CA ALA A 678 -22.66 -0.08 22.28
C ALA A 678 -22.77 1.39 21.86
N GLN A 679 -21.70 1.94 21.26
CA GLN A 679 -21.69 3.30 20.74
C GLN A 679 -22.77 3.50 19.67
N ARG A 680 -22.79 2.64 18.64
CA ARG A 680 -23.75 2.74 17.55
C ARG A 680 -25.19 2.64 18.06
N ALA A 681 -25.47 1.64 18.91
CA ALA A 681 -26.79 1.48 19.50
C ALA A 681 -27.22 2.69 20.33
N ALA A 682 -26.29 3.33 21.06
CA ALA A 682 -26.57 4.55 21.82
C ALA A 682 -26.90 5.74 20.90
N VAL A 683 -26.17 5.88 19.78
CA VAL A 683 -26.43 6.95 18.79
C VAL A 683 -27.76 6.76 18.08
N GLU A 684 -28.05 5.54 17.63
CA GLU A 684 -29.29 5.23 16.91
C GLU A 684 -30.55 5.36 17.78
N LYS A 685 -30.42 5.11 19.09
CA LYS A 685 -31.53 5.22 20.06
C LYS A 685 -31.60 6.58 20.76
N GLY A 686 -30.61 7.46 20.58
CA GLY A 686 -30.51 8.72 21.32
C GLY A 686 -30.30 8.53 22.83
N THR A 687 -29.61 7.47 23.26
CA THR A 687 -29.39 7.16 24.68
C THR A 687 -28.51 8.22 25.35
N SER A 688 -28.97 8.81 26.47
CA SER A 688 -28.16 9.79 27.22
C SER A 688 -26.85 9.18 27.73
N ILE A 689 -25.75 9.93 27.58
CA ILE A 689 -24.42 9.58 28.09
C ILE A 689 -24.04 10.60 29.17
N GLU A 690 -24.11 10.18 30.42
CA GLU A 690 -23.85 11.03 31.59
C GLU A 690 -22.35 11.20 31.86
N ASN A 691 -21.59 10.09 31.86
CA ASN A 691 -20.16 10.08 32.15
C ASN A 691 -19.36 9.63 30.93
N VAL A 692 -18.25 10.31 30.65
CA VAL A 692 -17.32 9.98 29.56
C VAL A 692 -15.97 9.56 30.14
N SER A 693 -15.67 8.27 30.01
CA SER A 693 -14.43 7.63 30.48
C SER A 693 -13.55 7.12 29.33
N ASN A 694 -14.15 6.89 28.15
CA ASN A 694 -13.46 6.40 26.97
C ASN A 694 -13.96 7.06 25.66
N ILE A 695 -13.25 6.82 24.56
CA ILE A 695 -13.52 7.43 23.26
C ILE A 695 -14.91 7.09 22.70
N HIS A 696 -15.43 5.89 22.99
CA HIS A 696 -16.73 5.44 22.48
C HIS A 696 -17.89 6.15 23.16
N GLU A 697 -17.82 6.35 24.48
CA GLU A 697 -18.78 7.18 25.22
C GLU A 697 -18.75 8.63 24.75
N PHE A 698 -17.54 9.18 24.51
CA PHE A 698 -17.36 10.53 23.99
C PHE A 698 -18.09 10.71 22.65
N TYR A 699 -17.85 9.80 21.70
CA TYR A 699 -18.48 9.88 20.39
C TYR A 699 -19.94 9.43 20.36
N ALA A 700 -20.41 8.62 21.31
CA ALA A 700 -21.84 8.39 21.51
C ALA A 700 -22.53 9.72 21.92
N LYS A 701 -21.97 10.43 22.90
CA LYS A 701 -22.47 11.74 23.35
C LYS A 701 -22.46 12.78 22.21
N ALA A 702 -21.37 12.80 21.43
CA ALA A 702 -21.25 13.67 20.25
C ALA A 702 -22.23 13.31 19.14
N GLY A 703 -22.45 12.02 18.87
CA GLY A 703 -23.42 11.53 17.89
C GLY A 703 -24.86 11.92 18.22
N ASN A 704 -25.19 12.02 19.51
CA ASN A 704 -26.49 12.50 20.00
C ASN A 704 -26.65 14.03 19.97
N GLY A 705 -25.63 14.78 19.52
CA GLY A 705 -25.64 16.25 19.55
C GLY A 705 -25.61 16.85 20.96
N SER A 706 -25.20 16.08 21.96
CA SER A 706 -25.26 16.43 23.39
C SER A 706 -23.90 16.74 24.02
N LEU A 707 -22.88 16.97 23.19
CA LEU A 707 -21.50 17.25 23.63
C LEU A 707 -21.38 18.70 24.14
N ASP A 708 -21.19 18.87 25.44
CA ASP A 708 -21.00 20.15 26.09
C ASP A 708 -19.51 20.50 26.33
N LEU A 709 -19.25 21.78 26.62
CA LEU A 709 -17.90 22.30 26.82
C LEU A 709 -17.18 21.69 28.04
N GLU A 710 -17.89 21.35 29.11
CA GLU A 710 -17.28 20.77 30.31
C GLU A 710 -16.81 19.34 30.04
N THR A 711 -17.60 18.55 29.30
CA THR A 711 -17.18 17.25 28.79
C THR A 711 -15.93 17.36 27.92
N ILE A 712 -15.87 18.34 27.01
CA ILE A 712 -14.69 18.56 26.16
C ILE A 712 -13.45 18.91 27.01
N LYS A 713 -13.57 19.84 27.97
CA LYS A 713 -12.46 20.20 28.87
C LYS A 713 -11.97 19.03 29.71
N ALA A 714 -12.89 18.22 30.23
CA ALA A 714 -12.56 17.02 30.99
C ALA A 714 -11.80 16.01 30.11
N ALA A 715 -12.27 15.78 28.88
CA ALA A 715 -11.61 14.89 27.93
C ALA A 715 -10.22 15.41 27.48
N LEU A 716 -10.07 16.72 27.26
CA LEU A 716 -8.78 17.37 26.99
C LEU A 716 -7.76 17.21 28.13
N SER A 717 -8.25 17.10 29.37
CA SER A 717 -7.42 16.91 30.57
C SER A 717 -7.22 15.42 30.93
N SER A 718 -7.82 14.50 30.16
CA SER A 718 -7.72 13.07 30.41
C SER A 718 -6.30 12.56 30.20
N LYS A 719 -5.93 11.49 30.92
CA LYS A 719 -4.70 10.73 30.66
C LYS A 719 -4.78 9.89 29.39
N ASN A 720 -5.98 9.57 28.90
CA ASN A 720 -6.18 8.81 27.67
C ASN A 720 -5.97 9.70 26.43
N ALA A 721 -4.99 9.35 25.60
CA ALA A 721 -4.67 10.11 24.39
C ALA A 721 -5.80 10.11 23.35
N GLY A 722 -6.50 8.99 23.19
CA GLY A 722 -7.68 8.88 22.32
C GLY A 722 -8.78 9.88 22.69
N LEU A 723 -9.06 10.04 23.99
CA LEU A 723 -10.00 11.06 24.48
C LEU A 723 -9.54 12.48 24.22
N ARG A 724 -8.26 12.80 24.49
CA ARG A 724 -7.71 14.13 24.19
C ARG A 724 -7.85 14.48 22.71
N ARG A 725 -7.54 13.52 21.84
CA ARG A 725 -7.64 13.67 20.38
C ARG A 725 -9.08 13.81 19.90
N ALA A 726 -9.99 12.99 20.43
CA ALA A 726 -11.42 13.10 20.16
C ALA A 726 -11.95 14.49 20.56
N ALA A 727 -11.55 14.98 21.73
CA ALA A 727 -11.90 16.30 22.20
C ALA A 727 -11.33 17.42 21.33
N LEU A 728 -10.07 17.36 20.90
CA LEU A 728 -9.47 18.33 19.98
C LEU A 728 -10.20 18.40 18.62
N ARG A 729 -10.65 17.25 18.10
CA ARG A 729 -11.39 17.16 16.82
C ARG A 729 -12.82 17.70 16.89
N ASN A 730 -13.38 17.81 18.11
CA ASN A 730 -14.75 18.29 18.35
C ASN A 730 -14.78 19.57 19.20
N ALA A 731 -13.62 20.16 19.50
CA ALA A 731 -13.53 21.35 20.33
C ALA A 731 -14.19 22.55 19.64
N PRO A 732 -14.75 23.50 20.41
CA PRO A 732 -15.24 24.75 19.85
C PRO A 732 -14.14 25.50 19.11
N LEU A 733 -14.54 26.22 18.05
CA LEU A 733 -13.64 27.01 17.21
C LEU A 733 -13.36 28.39 17.83
N ASP A 734 -12.92 28.43 19.09
CA ASP A 734 -12.68 29.64 19.86
C ASP A 734 -11.34 29.63 20.64
N ASP A 735 -11.09 30.69 21.41
CA ASP A 735 -9.84 30.89 22.17
C ASP A 735 -9.67 29.96 23.38
N THR A 736 -10.63 29.07 23.68
CA THR A 736 -10.53 28.13 24.81
C THR A 736 -9.28 27.23 24.68
N LEU A 737 -9.01 26.75 23.46
CA LEU A 737 -7.83 25.92 23.21
C LEU A 737 -6.52 26.66 23.47
N ALA A 738 -6.46 27.95 23.10
CA ALA A 738 -5.30 28.78 23.38
C ALA A 738 -5.07 28.92 24.89
N LYS A 739 -6.12 29.20 25.68
CA LYS A 739 -6.03 29.33 27.15
C LYS A 739 -5.59 28.04 27.84
N MET A 740 -5.96 26.88 27.31
CA MET A 740 -5.63 25.58 27.89
C MET A 740 -4.21 25.13 27.54
N PHE A 741 -3.78 25.32 26.29
CA PHE A 741 -2.55 24.71 25.77
C PHE A 741 -1.42 25.68 25.54
N ILE A 742 -1.63 26.99 25.76
CA ILE A 742 -0.58 28.00 25.69
C ILE A 742 -0.33 28.56 27.09
N SER A 743 0.88 28.38 27.59
CA SER A 743 1.35 28.98 28.84
C SER A 743 2.66 29.73 28.58
N ASN A 744 2.74 30.98 29.03
CA ASN A 744 3.89 31.87 28.79
C ASN A 744 4.33 31.91 27.30
N GLY A 745 3.36 31.95 26.39
CA GLY A 745 3.60 31.98 24.94
C GLY A 745 4.15 30.67 24.36
N LYS A 746 4.03 29.55 25.06
CA LYS A 746 4.52 28.23 24.60
C LYS A 746 3.41 27.19 24.61
N ILE A 747 3.38 26.37 23.56
CA ILE A 747 2.53 25.18 23.50
C ILE A 747 3.02 24.15 24.53
N THR A 748 2.11 23.64 25.36
CA THR A 748 2.43 22.72 26.46
C THR A 748 2.43 21.25 26.02
N ILE A 749 1.63 20.88 25.02
CA ILE A 749 1.58 19.51 24.48
C ILE A 749 2.82 19.21 23.63
N ARG A 750 3.41 18.03 23.85
CA ARG A 750 4.57 17.52 23.08
C ARG A 750 4.37 16.13 22.45
N GLU A 751 3.32 15.41 22.86
CA GLU A 751 3.01 14.10 22.27
C GLU A 751 2.64 14.25 20.78
N PRO A 752 3.34 13.61 19.83
CA PRO A 752 3.20 13.93 18.40
C PRO A 752 1.79 13.82 17.83
N ARG A 753 1.05 12.72 18.08
CA ARG A 753 -0.33 12.56 17.56
C ARG A 753 -1.32 13.55 18.19
N VAL A 754 -1.15 13.89 19.47
CA VAL A 754 -2.01 14.89 20.14
C VAL A 754 -1.64 16.30 19.65
N LEU A 755 -0.35 16.58 19.45
CA LEU A 755 0.13 17.84 18.89
C LEU A 755 -0.38 18.03 17.45
N LEU A 756 -0.40 16.98 16.64
CA LEU A 756 -1.02 16.99 15.31
C LEU A 756 -2.48 17.47 15.38
N ASP A 757 -3.31 16.81 16.19
CA ASP A 757 -4.72 17.17 16.33
C ASP A 757 -4.89 18.61 16.90
N LEU A 758 -4.00 19.06 17.78
CA LEU A 758 -3.99 20.43 18.30
C LEU A 758 -3.66 21.47 17.22
N LEU A 759 -2.65 21.21 16.38
CA LEU A 759 -2.28 22.10 15.27
C LEU A 759 -3.44 22.26 14.28
N LEU A 760 -4.13 21.16 13.95
CA LEU A 760 -5.32 21.21 13.09
C LEU A 760 -6.50 21.92 13.76
N ALA A 761 -6.66 21.77 15.08
CA ALA A 761 -7.66 22.52 15.84
C ALA A 761 -7.36 24.03 15.85
N PHE A 762 -6.11 24.43 16.07
CA PHE A 762 -5.68 25.83 15.95
C PHE A 762 -5.94 26.41 14.57
N ALA A 763 -5.68 25.66 13.50
CA ALA A 763 -5.99 26.09 12.14
C ALA A 763 -7.49 26.36 11.90
N SER A 764 -8.36 25.79 12.74
CA SER A 764 -9.80 25.98 12.67
C SER A 764 -10.29 27.18 13.51
N VAL A 765 -9.44 27.73 14.38
CA VAL A 765 -9.69 28.98 15.12
C VAL A 765 -9.50 30.20 14.20
N GLY A 766 -10.16 31.32 14.52
CA GLY A 766 -9.88 32.61 13.88
C GLY A 766 -8.42 33.05 14.05
N ASN A 767 -8.02 34.11 13.33
CA ASN A 767 -6.67 34.66 13.50
C ASN A 767 -6.46 35.07 14.98
N SER A 768 -5.30 34.74 15.55
CA SER A 768 -5.01 34.87 16.98
C SER A 768 -3.53 35.15 17.20
N ASP A 769 -3.24 36.23 17.91
CA ASP A 769 -1.87 36.65 18.20
C ASP A 769 -1.17 35.65 19.14
N SER A 770 -1.89 35.17 20.17
CA SER A 770 -1.34 34.20 21.13
C SER A 770 -0.97 32.89 20.45
N ILE A 771 -1.80 32.39 19.51
CA ILE A 771 -1.50 31.16 18.78
C ILE A 771 -0.32 31.37 17.83
N GLY A 772 -0.30 32.46 17.06
CA GLY A 772 0.80 32.75 16.13
C GLY A 772 2.15 32.85 16.84
N THR A 773 2.22 33.54 17.98
CA THR A 773 3.43 33.59 18.82
C THR A 773 3.80 32.21 19.37
N ALA A 774 2.83 31.43 19.86
CA ALA A 774 3.09 30.11 20.41
C ALA A 774 3.59 29.09 19.37
N LEU A 775 3.15 29.21 18.11
CA LEU A 775 3.66 28.42 16.99
C LEU A 775 5.14 28.74 16.71
N VAL A 776 5.53 30.02 16.76
CA VAL A 776 6.95 30.40 16.65
C VAL A 776 7.76 29.83 17.82
N GLY A 777 7.22 29.89 19.04
CA GLY A 777 7.83 29.27 20.22
C GLY A 777 8.00 27.75 20.08
N LEU A 778 7.01 27.06 19.49
CA LEU A 778 7.05 25.62 19.22
C LEU A 778 8.19 25.26 18.25
N ILE A 779 8.23 25.90 17.08
CA ILE A 779 9.22 25.57 16.04
C ILE A 779 10.63 26.02 16.42
N SER A 780 10.78 27.09 17.20
CA SER A 780 12.10 27.62 17.59
C SER A 780 12.75 26.86 18.73
N ALA A 781 11.96 26.21 19.60
CA ALA A 781 12.48 25.45 20.73
C ALA A 781 13.23 24.18 20.30
N ASP A 782 12.68 23.45 19.32
CA ASP A 782 13.33 22.30 18.69
C ASP A 782 12.81 22.14 17.24
N PRO A 783 13.47 22.79 16.26
CA PRO A 783 13.04 22.73 14.87
C PRO A 783 13.00 21.30 14.31
N ALA A 784 13.84 20.39 14.83
CA ALA A 784 13.95 19.03 14.27
C ALA A 784 12.67 18.22 14.48
N VAL A 785 11.99 18.39 15.62
CA VAL A 785 10.75 17.66 15.96
C VAL A 785 9.65 17.90 14.92
N ILE A 786 9.48 19.16 14.50
CA ILE A 786 8.48 19.50 13.48
C ILE A 786 9.04 19.25 12.09
N MET A 787 10.24 19.74 11.76
CA MET A 787 10.75 19.71 10.38
C MET A 787 11.05 18.30 9.86
N ASN A 788 11.51 17.38 10.73
CA ASN A 788 11.86 16.01 10.32
C ASN A 788 10.62 15.10 10.27
N ASP A 789 9.55 15.44 10.97
CA ASP A 789 8.27 14.73 10.92
C ASP A 789 7.36 15.31 9.82
N PRO A 790 7.13 14.58 8.71
CA PRO A 790 6.35 15.12 7.59
C PRO A 790 4.92 15.49 7.98
N VAL A 791 4.32 14.74 8.89
CA VAL A 791 2.92 14.90 9.27
C VAL A 791 2.76 16.12 10.17
N LEU A 792 3.63 16.27 11.18
CA LEU A 792 3.64 17.45 12.04
C LEU A 792 4.02 18.71 11.27
N HIS A 793 4.97 18.59 10.36
CA HIS A 793 5.39 19.70 9.51
C HIS A 793 4.23 20.25 8.66
N ASP A 794 3.48 19.38 7.99
CA ASP A 794 2.33 19.79 7.19
C ASP A 794 1.23 20.42 8.06
N ALA A 795 0.91 19.82 9.21
CA ALA A 795 -0.08 20.37 10.14
C ALA A 795 0.37 21.72 10.74
N PHE A 796 1.66 21.87 11.02
CA PHE A 796 2.24 23.12 11.47
C PHE A 796 2.08 24.22 10.42
N GLN A 797 2.37 23.92 9.14
CA GLN A 797 2.16 24.89 8.07
C GLN A 797 0.69 25.29 7.94
N VAL A 798 -0.23 24.33 8.04
CA VAL A 798 -1.68 24.59 8.03
C VAL A 798 -2.06 25.56 9.16
N ALA A 799 -1.61 25.31 10.38
CA ALA A 799 -1.84 26.20 11.53
C ALA A 799 -1.19 27.57 11.35
N ALA A 800 0.10 27.61 10.99
CA ALA A 800 0.86 28.86 10.89
C ALA A 800 0.34 29.77 9.77
N ARG A 801 -0.12 29.21 8.64
CA ARG A 801 -0.76 29.99 7.56
C ARG A 801 -2.07 30.63 8.00
N ARG A 802 -2.83 29.99 8.90
CA ARG A 802 -4.05 30.56 9.49
C ARG A 802 -3.76 31.80 10.36
N HIS A 803 -2.64 31.80 11.07
CA HIS A 803 -2.20 32.88 11.96
C HIS A 803 -1.04 33.69 11.37
N GLY A 804 -0.95 33.79 10.04
CA GLY A 804 0.25 34.24 9.33
C GLY A 804 0.77 35.61 9.75
N GLY A 805 -0.11 36.56 10.09
CA GLY A 805 0.30 37.92 10.47
C GLY A 805 1.10 37.96 11.77
N SER A 806 0.54 37.38 12.85
CA SER A 806 1.18 37.29 14.16
C SER A 806 2.35 36.31 14.15
N PHE A 807 2.25 35.23 13.39
CA PHE A 807 3.34 34.29 13.16
C PHE A 807 4.56 34.97 12.54
N VAL A 808 4.40 35.68 11.41
CA VAL A 808 5.52 36.34 10.72
C VAL A 808 6.15 37.42 11.59
N LYS A 809 5.33 38.21 12.27
CA LYS A 809 5.80 39.21 13.25
C LYS A 809 6.67 38.56 14.34
N SER A 810 6.18 37.51 14.98
CA SER A 810 6.90 36.82 16.05
C SER A 810 8.14 36.06 15.54
N ALA A 811 8.10 35.54 14.32
CA ALA A 811 9.21 34.87 13.66
C ALA A 811 10.35 35.84 13.40
N LEU A 812 10.07 37.09 13.02
CA LEU A 812 11.08 38.12 12.86
C LEU A 812 11.84 38.39 14.17
N ASP A 813 11.18 38.32 15.33
CA ASP A 813 11.85 38.57 16.60
C ASP A 813 12.70 37.39 17.07
N THR A 814 12.25 36.16 16.79
CA THR A 814 12.78 34.93 17.41
C THR A 814 13.70 34.13 16.48
N ILE A 815 13.40 34.08 15.18
CA ILE A 815 14.09 33.25 14.20
C ILE A 815 15.14 34.11 13.50
N ARG A 816 16.38 33.63 13.52
CA ARG A 816 17.47 34.14 12.67
C ARG A 816 17.84 33.02 11.71
N PRO A 817 17.38 33.05 10.45
CA PRO A 817 17.87 32.10 9.45
C PRO A 817 19.40 32.20 9.41
N LYS A 818 20.10 31.07 9.37
CA LYS A 818 21.55 31.09 9.15
C LYS A 818 21.81 31.80 7.82
N GLU A 819 22.79 32.71 7.78
CA GLU A 819 23.25 33.29 6.52
C GLU A 819 23.53 32.17 5.52
N THR A 820 22.76 32.14 4.44
CA THR A 820 22.99 31.20 3.36
C THR A 820 24.18 31.71 2.57
N LYS A 821 25.31 30.98 2.65
CA LYS A 821 26.33 31.02 1.59
C LYS A 821 25.63 30.72 0.25
N GLY A 822 26.14 31.26 -0.86
CA GLY A 822 25.53 31.17 -2.20
C GLY A 822 25.16 29.74 -2.64
N PRO A 823 24.57 29.58 -3.84
CA PRO A 823 23.99 28.30 -4.29
C PRO A 823 24.91 27.12 -3.99
N ARG A 824 24.42 26.14 -3.21
CA ARG A 824 25.20 24.95 -2.86
C ARG A 824 24.91 23.87 -3.89
N ASP A 825 25.96 23.42 -4.56
CA ASP A 825 25.85 22.29 -5.49
C ASP A 825 25.57 21.00 -4.69
N VAL A 826 24.48 20.33 -5.04
CA VAL A 826 24.02 19.06 -4.45
C VAL A 826 24.43 17.88 -5.32
N LEU A 827 24.55 18.12 -6.62
CA LEU A 827 24.91 17.13 -7.63
C LEU A 827 25.77 17.83 -8.70
N HIS A 828 26.98 17.32 -8.95
CA HIS A 828 27.91 17.92 -9.90
C HIS A 828 28.19 16.99 -11.09
N ASN A 829 27.90 17.44 -12.32
CA ASN A 829 27.90 16.60 -13.53
C ASN A 829 27.19 15.23 -13.34
N GLY A 830 26.09 15.21 -12.59
CA GLY A 830 25.37 13.99 -12.27
C GLY A 830 26.17 12.93 -11.52
N ASP A 831 27.38 13.24 -11.03
CA ASP A 831 28.38 12.27 -10.54
C ASP A 831 28.69 11.12 -11.53
N ILE A 832 28.51 11.37 -12.84
CA ILE A 832 28.56 10.37 -13.94
C ILE A 832 29.99 9.86 -14.23
N GLU A 833 31.01 10.42 -13.57
CA GLU A 833 32.42 10.10 -13.80
C GLU A 833 32.85 8.74 -13.22
N THR A 834 32.05 8.12 -12.34
CA THR A 834 32.29 6.77 -11.80
C THR A 834 31.37 5.76 -12.47
N ILE A 835 31.94 4.75 -13.14
CA ILE A 835 31.19 3.72 -13.88
C ILE A 835 31.39 2.36 -13.20
N GLN A 836 30.29 1.63 -12.94
CA GLN A 836 30.30 0.23 -12.56
C GLN A 836 29.73 -0.61 -13.70
N GLY A 837 30.59 -1.36 -14.41
CA GLY A 837 30.21 -2.08 -15.62
C GLY A 837 29.88 -1.11 -16.76
N ASP A 838 28.65 -1.17 -17.29
CA ASP A 838 28.14 -0.28 -18.35
C ASP A 838 27.24 0.86 -17.83
N GLN A 839 27.12 1.01 -16.51
CA GLN A 839 26.21 1.95 -15.85
C GLN A 839 26.97 2.97 -14.98
N PRO A 840 26.60 4.26 -15.04
CA PRO A 840 27.13 5.26 -14.11
C PRO A 840 26.55 5.04 -12.71
N ASP A 841 27.38 5.25 -11.69
CA ASP A 841 26.97 5.08 -10.29
C ASP A 841 25.78 5.99 -9.96
N GLY A 842 24.77 5.45 -9.25
CA GLY A 842 23.55 6.17 -8.87
C GLY A 842 22.51 6.43 -9.97
N TRP A 843 22.73 6.00 -11.22
CA TRP A 843 21.79 6.18 -12.33
C TRP A 843 21.29 4.85 -12.89
N GLU A 844 19.98 4.73 -13.10
CA GLU A 844 19.35 3.54 -13.67
C GLU A 844 18.44 3.87 -14.87
N PRO A 845 18.35 3.00 -15.88
CA PRO A 845 17.34 3.12 -16.93
C PRO A 845 15.93 2.89 -16.39
N ARG A 846 14.98 3.76 -16.75
CA ARG A 846 13.55 3.60 -16.47
C ARG A 846 12.72 3.64 -17.74
N PHE A 847 11.70 2.80 -17.80
CA PHE A 847 10.77 2.69 -18.93
C PHE A 847 9.34 2.99 -18.46
N HIS A 848 8.68 3.92 -19.13
CA HIS A 848 7.33 4.39 -18.81
C HIS A 848 6.30 3.94 -19.85
N GLY A 849 6.70 3.75 -21.11
CA GLY A 849 5.85 3.29 -22.21
C GLY A 849 6.65 3.07 -23.50
N GLY A 850 6.04 2.52 -24.55
CA GLY A 850 6.73 2.26 -25.83
C GLY A 850 7.65 1.02 -25.81
N SER A 851 8.55 0.94 -26.80
CA SER A 851 9.49 -0.18 -26.95
C SER A 851 10.52 -0.22 -25.81
N ARG A 852 10.81 -1.41 -25.29
CA ARG A 852 11.88 -1.60 -24.27
C ARG A 852 13.27 -1.77 -24.89
N ASN A 853 13.40 -1.53 -26.19
CA ASN A 853 14.65 -1.72 -26.94
C ASN A 853 15.53 -0.46 -26.99
N ALA A 854 15.22 0.60 -26.23
CA ALA A 854 16.12 1.74 -26.12
C ALA A 854 17.45 1.33 -25.46
N ALA A 855 18.56 1.71 -26.09
CA ALA A 855 19.91 1.46 -25.60
C ALA A 855 20.37 2.60 -24.68
N PHE A 856 20.88 2.23 -23.51
CA PHE A 856 21.37 3.13 -22.46
C PHE A 856 22.87 2.92 -22.28
N SER A 857 23.66 4.00 -22.33
CA SER A 857 25.11 3.94 -22.10
C SER A 857 25.65 5.23 -21.48
N ALA A 858 26.70 5.16 -20.67
CA ALA A 858 27.55 6.30 -20.32
C ALA A 858 28.74 6.36 -21.29
N VAL A 859 28.98 7.51 -21.93
CA VAL A 859 30.02 7.64 -22.98
C VAL A 859 30.88 8.88 -22.77
N LYS A 860 32.15 8.83 -23.19
CA LYS A 860 33.08 9.98 -23.15
C LYS A 860 32.88 10.92 -24.35
N GLU A 861 31.65 11.36 -24.55
CA GLU A 861 31.24 12.27 -25.63
C GLU A 861 30.71 13.62 -25.07
N GLY A 862 30.94 13.89 -23.78
CA GLY A 862 30.51 15.11 -23.11
C GLY A 862 31.05 16.37 -23.78
N ARG A 863 30.39 17.50 -23.50
CA ARG A 863 30.67 18.83 -24.05
C ARG A 863 32.13 19.26 -23.89
N LYS A 864 32.80 18.82 -22.82
CA LYS A 864 34.21 19.09 -22.53
C LYS A 864 35.09 17.83 -22.61
N GLY A 865 34.62 16.77 -23.27
CA GLY A 865 35.28 15.46 -23.27
C GLY A 865 35.10 14.68 -21.94
N SER A 866 34.11 15.08 -21.13
CA SER A 866 33.63 14.40 -19.92
C SER A 866 32.80 13.16 -20.25
N MET A 867 32.52 12.36 -19.22
CA MET A 867 31.49 11.32 -19.29
C MET A 867 30.09 11.96 -19.34
N CYS A 868 29.22 11.46 -20.21
CA CYS A 868 27.84 11.90 -20.35
C CYS A 868 26.87 10.72 -20.52
N LEU A 869 25.60 10.94 -20.19
CA LEU A 869 24.54 9.95 -20.37
C LEU A 869 24.03 9.95 -21.80
N LYS A 870 23.83 8.77 -22.40
CA LYS A 870 23.28 8.62 -23.75
C LYS A 870 22.10 7.66 -23.75
N VAL A 871 21.07 8.00 -24.53
CA VAL A 871 19.91 7.14 -24.83
C VAL A 871 19.66 7.15 -26.33
N THR A 872 19.54 5.96 -26.92
CA THR A 872 19.28 5.79 -28.37
C THR A 872 18.13 4.82 -28.59
N SER A 873 17.21 5.14 -29.50
CA SER A 873 16.20 4.17 -29.94
C SER A 873 15.75 4.42 -31.38
N ASP A 874 15.61 3.34 -32.14
CA ASP A 874 15.04 3.30 -33.49
C ASP A 874 13.52 3.12 -33.49
N GLN A 875 12.96 2.67 -32.36
CA GLN A 875 11.54 2.51 -32.11
C GLN A 875 11.05 3.52 -31.08
N SER A 876 9.77 3.88 -31.12
CA SER A 876 9.22 4.84 -30.16
C SER A 876 9.35 4.29 -28.73
N SER A 877 10.17 4.95 -27.92
CA SER A 877 10.43 4.61 -26.51
C SER A 877 10.11 5.79 -25.62
N ASP A 878 9.39 5.56 -24.53
CA ASP A 878 9.20 6.51 -23.44
C ASP A 878 9.99 6.02 -22.23
N SER A 879 11.22 6.52 -22.11
CA SER A 879 12.22 5.97 -21.21
C SER A 879 13.19 7.06 -20.74
N GLY A 880 14.16 6.76 -19.89
CA GLY A 880 15.17 7.74 -19.51
C GLY A 880 16.10 7.25 -18.42
N TRP A 881 17.20 7.96 -18.24
CA TRP A 881 18.07 7.76 -17.07
C TRP A 881 17.43 8.44 -15.86
N ALA A 882 17.39 7.76 -14.73
CA ALA A 882 16.85 8.27 -13.49
C ALA A 882 17.86 8.15 -12.34
N ALA A 883 17.96 9.20 -11.52
CA ALA A 883 18.72 9.20 -10.28
C ALA A 883 17.83 9.66 -9.12
N THR A 884 17.94 8.99 -7.97
CA THR A 884 17.23 9.36 -6.76
C THR A 884 18.14 10.19 -5.87
N ILE A 885 17.79 11.46 -5.64
CA ILE A 885 18.62 12.43 -4.94
C ILE A 885 17.93 12.85 -3.64
N LYS A 886 18.69 12.85 -2.53
CA LYS A 886 18.20 13.38 -1.25
C LYS A 886 18.11 14.90 -1.31
N VAL A 887 16.97 15.44 -0.88
CA VAL A 887 16.72 16.87 -0.80
C VAL A 887 16.21 17.25 0.59
N LYS A 888 16.34 18.53 0.94
CA LYS A 888 15.72 19.11 2.12
C LYS A 888 14.29 19.50 1.78
N ARG A 889 13.38 19.38 2.75
CA ARG A 889 12.00 19.85 2.61
C ARG A 889 11.91 21.38 2.47
N ASN A 890 10.87 21.85 1.80
CA ASN A 890 10.56 23.23 1.39
C ASN A 890 11.81 24.02 1.04
N THR A 891 12.64 23.42 0.21
CA THR A 891 13.90 24.02 -0.19
C THR A 891 13.82 24.21 -1.68
N ARG A 892 14.14 25.43 -2.12
CA ARG A 892 14.13 25.75 -3.54
C ARG A 892 15.41 25.23 -4.18
N TYR A 893 15.23 24.46 -5.24
CA TYR A 893 16.30 23.89 -6.04
C TYR A 893 16.23 24.36 -7.48
N ARG A 894 17.39 24.37 -8.14
CA ARG A 894 17.52 24.46 -9.59
C ARG A 894 18.09 23.15 -10.12
N LEU A 895 17.33 22.43 -10.94
CA LEU A 895 17.83 21.31 -11.74
C LEU A 895 18.19 21.85 -13.13
N GLY A 896 19.38 21.53 -13.61
CA GLY A 896 19.78 21.86 -14.98
C GLY A 896 20.84 20.94 -15.53
N GLY A 897 21.20 21.19 -16.78
CA GLY A 897 22.24 20.46 -17.49
C GLY A 897 22.19 20.74 -18.98
N TRP A 898 23.12 20.16 -19.71
CA TRP A 898 23.24 20.33 -21.15
C TRP A 898 22.63 19.13 -21.86
N ILE A 899 21.82 19.39 -22.89
CA ILE A 899 21.21 18.37 -23.74
C ILE A 899 21.69 18.55 -25.17
N ARG A 900 22.11 17.45 -25.81
CA ARG A 900 22.37 17.35 -27.25
C ARG A 900 21.44 16.30 -27.83
N THR A 901 20.92 16.51 -29.03
CA THR A 901 20.02 15.55 -29.69
C THR A 901 20.41 15.31 -31.14
N GLU A 902 20.13 14.12 -31.64
CA GLU A 902 20.27 13.75 -33.06
C GLU A 902 18.99 13.04 -33.49
N ASN A 903 18.28 13.63 -34.46
CA ASN A 903 17.06 13.09 -35.05
C ASN A 903 15.97 12.72 -34.02
N VAL A 904 15.89 13.41 -32.88
CA VAL A 904 14.89 13.11 -31.84
C VAL A 904 13.50 13.55 -32.31
N LYS A 905 12.57 12.61 -32.47
CA LYS A 905 11.19 12.82 -32.92
C LYS A 905 10.18 12.39 -31.86
N GLY A 906 8.99 12.98 -31.82
CA GLY A 906 7.95 12.66 -30.82
C GLY A 906 7.94 13.65 -29.65
N SER A 907 7.79 13.16 -28.41
CA SER A 907 7.62 14.01 -27.22
C SER A 907 8.83 14.91 -26.92
N GLY A 908 10.05 14.48 -27.28
CA GLY A 908 11.31 15.21 -27.08
C GLY A 908 12.01 14.88 -25.75
N SER A 909 13.31 15.14 -25.68
CA SER A 909 14.15 14.90 -24.50
C SER A 909 14.16 16.07 -23.53
N MET A 910 14.17 15.83 -22.22
CA MET A 910 14.13 16.90 -21.20
C MET A 910 14.67 16.45 -19.85
N PHE A 911 14.90 17.40 -18.94
CA PHE A 911 15.02 17.08 -17.52
C PHE A 911 13.65 17.12 -16.84
N ASN A 912 13.37 16.15 -15.98
CA ASN A 912 12.12 16.06 -15.23
C ASN A 912 12.41 15.76 -13.75
N VAL A 913 11.67 16.40 -12.84
CA VAL A 913 11.68 16.11 -11.41
C VAL A 913 10.38 15.40 -11.04
N HIS A 914 10.48 14.09 -10.85
CA HIS A 914 9.37 13.26 -10.43
C HIS A 914 9.12 13.45 -8.93
N GLY A 915 7.85 13.50 -8.53
CA GLY A 915 7.41 13.79 -7.16
C GLY A 915 6.92 15.22 -6.93
N VAL A 916 7.44 16.21 -7.68
CA VAL A 916 7.02 17.63 -7.58
C VAL A 916 6.52 18.23 -8.90
N GLY A 917 6.64 17.52 -10.03
CA GLY A 917 5.94 17.86 -11.27
C GLY A 917 6.59 18.95 -12.13
N HIS A 918 7.89 19.21 -11.94
CA HIS A 918 8.64 20.21 -12.69
C HIS A 918 9.47 19.57 -13.81
N LYS A 919 9.56 20.24 -14.96
CA LYS A 919 10.35 19.77 -16.12
C LYS A 919 10.88 20.93 -16.95
N THR A 920 11.97 20.71 -17.66
CA THR A 920 12.46 21.66 -18.66
C THR A 920 11.64 21.57 -19.95
N LYS A 921 11.86 22.52 -20.87
CA LYS A 921 11.35 22.39 -22.24
C LYS A 921 11.91 21.14 -22.90
N ALA A 922 11.09 20.49 -23.73
CA ALA A 922 11.49 19.33 -24.52
C ALA A 922 12.35 19.75 -25.72
N VAL A 923 13.42 18.99 -25.97
CA VAL A 923 14.36 19.15 -27.08
C VAL A 923 14.03 18.14 -28.17
N ARG A 924 13.94 18.61 -29.42
CA ARG A 924 13.56 17.82 -30.60
C ARG A 924 14.48 18.13 -31.77
N GLY A 925 14.52 17.22 -32.74
CA GLY A 925 15.34 17.32 -33.94
C GLY A 925 16.79 16.97 -33.68
N THR A 926 17.68 17.63 -34.43
CA THR A 926 19.14 17.55 -34.24
C THR A 926 19.62 18.88 -33.71
N THR A 927 20.24 18.88 -32.53
CA THR A 927 20.69 20.09 -31.83
C THR A 927 22.11 19.92 -31.34
N GLY A 928 22.86 21.03 -31.27
CA GLY A 928 24.09 21.08 -30.47
C GLY A 928 23.79 21.05 -28.97
N TRP A 929 24.84 21.01 -28.15
CA TRP A 929 24.74 21.12 -26.70
C TRP A 929 24.07 22.44 -26.30
N THR A 930 22.93 22.38 -25.62
CA THR A 930 22.20 23.54 -25.09
C THR A 930 21.84 23.31 -23.63
N GLU A 931 22.03 24.32 -22.78
CA GLU A 931 21.67 24.24 -21.36
C GLU A 931 20.17 24.44 -21.15
N TYR A 932 19.57 23.59 -20.34
CA TYR A 932 18.19 23.72 -19.89
C TYR A 932 18.15 23.59 -18.37
N SER A 933 17.35 24.43 -17.73
CA SER A 933 17.14 24.37 -16.29
C SER A 933 15.70 24.68 -15.90
N VAL A 934 15.32 24.22 -14.71
CA VAL A 934 14.01 24.46 -14.10
C VAL A 934 14.19 24.69 -12.59
N ASP A 935 13.57 25.74 -12.08
CA ASP A 935 13.46 25.99 -10.65
C ASP A 935 12.23 25.28 -10.10
N PHE A 936 12.39 24.68 -8.92
CA PHE A 936 11.30 24.01 -8.22
C PHE A 936 11.47 24.11 -6.70
N ASP A 937 10.36 23.92 -5.98
CA ASP A 937 10.36 23.75 -4.53
C ASP A 937 10.20 22.26 -4.23
N SER A 938 11.05 21.71 -3.36
CA SER A 938 10.95 20.30 -2.96
C SER A 938 9.68 19.99 -2.17
N GLY A 939 8.97 21.00 -1.63
CA GLY A 939 7.79 20.81 -0.80
C GLY A 939 8.09 19.87 0.37
N SER A 940 7.21 18.90 0.64
CA SER A 940 7.45 17.93 1.71
C SER A 940 8.44 16.80 1.34
N ALA A 941 9.00 16.80 0.12
CA ALA A 941 9.90 15.76 -0.35
C ALA A 941 11.26 15.82 0.38
N THR A 942 11.72 14.65 0.84
CA THR A 942 13.09 14.42 1.36
C THR A 942 13.99 13.72 0.34
N GLU A 943 13.39 13.26 -0.74
CA GLU A 943 14.02 12.65 -1.89
C GLU A 943 13.21 13.02 -3.13
N ILE A 944 13.90 13.21 -4.24
CA ILE A 944 13.30 13.43 -5.54
C ILE A 944 13.97 12.50 -6.54
N ILE A 945 13.26 12.19 -7.62
CA ILE A 945 13.85 11.45 -8.73
C ILE A 945 14.03 12.43 -9.87
N ILE A 946 15.28 12.67 -10.24
CA ILE A 946 15.61 13.45 -11.43
C ILE A 946 15.72 12.49 -12.61
N HIS A 947 15.11 12.88 -13.73
CA HIS A 947 15.17 12.12 -14.97
C HIS A 947 15.89 12.95 -16.03
N ALA A 948 16.90 12.35 -16.67
CA ALA A 948 17.33 12.68 -18.01
C ALA A 948 16.43 11.91 -18.98
N LEU A 949 15.25 12.49 -19.23
CA LEU A 949 14.11 11.82 -19.81
C LEU A 949 14.20 11.81 -21.34
N TYR A 950 14.04 10.62 -21.91
CA TYR A 950 13.98 10.30 -23.33
C TYR A 950 12.55 9.86 -23.66
N GLY A 951 11.62 10.80 -23.64
CA GLY A 951 10.19 10.56 -23.80
C GLY A 951 9.38 11.41 -22.82
N GLY A 952 8.08 11.55 -23.04
CA GLY A 952 7.22 12.25 -22.10
C GLY A 952 5.75 12.05 -22.44
N TYR A 953 5.18 10.93 -21.99
CA TYR A 953 3.79 10.53 -22.19
C TYR A 953 3.40 10.30 -23.67
N GLY A 954 4.35 9.88 -24.51
CA GLY A 954 4.11 9.73 -25.96
C GLY A 954 5.19 9.02 -26.78
N GLY A 955 6.33 8.66 -26.17
CA GLY A 955 7.45 7.97 -26.81
C GLY A 955 8.20 8.79 -27.87
N GLN A 956 9.43 8.35 -28.18
CA GLN A 956 10.30 9.00 -29.16
C GLN A 956 11.37 8.08 -29.76
N THR A 957 11.90 8.48 -30.91
CA THR A 957 13.03 7.84 -31.65
C THR A 957 14.18 8.83 -31.82
N GLY A 958 15.39 8.36 -32.09
CA GLY A 958 16.61 9.17 -32.27
C GLY A 958 17.64 8.96 -31.16
N THR A 959 18.54 9.92 -30.95
CA THR A 959 19.58 9.85 -29.92
C THR A 959 19.61 11.12 -29.09
N ALA A 960 19.72 10.99 -27.77
CA ALA A 960 19.92 12.12 -26.87
C ALA A 960 21.12 11.89 -25.94
N TRP A 961 21.85 12.97 -25.67
CA TRP A 961 22.94 13.01 -24.70
C TRP A 961 22.66 14.07 -23.63
N TYR A 962 23.07 13.80 -22.40
CA TYR A 962 22.90 14.65 -21.24
C TYR A 962 24.23 14.77 -20.50
N ASP A 963 24.71 15.99 -20.28
CA ASP A 963 26.03 16.29 -19.71
C ASP A 963 25.97 17.52 -18.81
N ASP A 964 26.98 17.74 -17.98
CA ASP A 964 27.07 18.85 -17.01
C ASP A 964 25.77 18.95 -16.17
N ILE A 965 25.16 17.81 -15.77
CA ILE A 965 23.89 17.79 -15.00
C ILE A 965 24.15 18.29 -13.58
N TYR A 966 23.38 19.28 -13.12
CA TYR A 966 23.51 19.82 -11.78
C TYR A 966 22.19 19.97 -11.05
N LEU A 967 22.25 19.86 -9.72
CA LEU A 967 21.16 20.22 -8.83
C LEU A 967 21.70 21.18 -7.77
N GLN A 968 21.21 22.41 -7.74
CA GLN A 968 21.69 23.44 -6.82
C GLN A 968 20.63 23.81 -5.79
N GLU A 969 20.97 23.75 -4.50
CA GLU A 969 20.21 24.34 -3.41
C GLU A 969 20.34 25.87 -3.47
N THR A 970 19.22 26.57 -3.64
CA THR A 970 19.19 28.05 -3.68
C THR A 970 19.00 28.64 -2.27
N SER A 971 19.17 29.96 -2.10
CA SER A 971 19.41 30.69 -0.83
C SER A 971 18.31 30.64 0.25
N GLU A 972 17.32 29.77 0.16
CA GLU A 972 16.18 29.70 1.08
C GLU A 972 15.88 28.25 1.46
N SER A 973 16.42 27.77 2.59
CA SER A 973 16.21 26.39 3.06
C SER A 973 15.87 26.29 4.55
N GLY A 974 15.23 25.16 4.90
CA GLY A 974 14.87 24.83 6.28
C GLY A 974 13.85 25.78 6.91
N LEU A 975 14.12 26.22 8.14
CA LEU A 975 13.19 27.06 8.91
C LEU A 975 12.96 28.43 8.27
N GLY A 976 13.99 29.06 7.71
CA GLY A 976 13.87 30.36 7.02
C GLY A 976 12.96 30.28 5.79
N GLY A 977 13.13 29.26 4.96
CA GLY A 977 12.26 29.00 3.80
C GLY A 977 10.81 28.74 4.19
N THR A 978 10.58 28.01 5.29
CA THR A 978 9.22 27.77 5.82
C THR A 978 8.53 29.06 6.25
N VAL A 979 9.24 29.96 6.95
CA VAL A 979 8.70 31.28 7.35
C VAL A 979 8.40 32.13 6.10
N LEU A 980 9.27 32.11 5.09
CA LEU A 980 9.06 32.84 3.84
C LEU A 980 7.83 32.34 3.06
N SER A 981 7.61 31.02 3.02
CA SER A 981 6.42 30.40 2.43
C SER A 981 5.14 30.85 3.12
N ILE A 982 5.15 30.91 4.46
CA ILE A 982 4.01 31.40 5.26
C ILE A 982 3.78 32.89 5.02
N ALA A 983 4.85 33.70 4.98
CA ALA A 983 4.76 35.13 4.69
C ALA A 983 4.19 35.42 3.29
N SER A 984 4.64 34.66 2.28
CA SER A 984 4.10 34.74 0.92
C SER A 984 2.61 34.39 0.89
N TYR A 985 2.21 33.27 1.52
CA TYR A 985 0.80 32.90 1.61
C TYR A 985 -0.04 33.99 2.31
N PHE A 986 0.47 34.57 3.41
CA PHE A 986 -0.20 35.68 4.09
C PHE A 986 -0.34 36.91 3.17
N GLY A 987 0.72 37.30 2.47
CA GLY A 987 0.70 38.45 1.55
C GLY A 987 -0.31 38.32 0.41
N LYS A 988 -0.62 37.09 -0.02
CA LYS A 988 -1.61 36.78 -1.05
C LYS A 988 -3.07 36.77 -0.54
N ASN A 989 -3.29 36.34 0.70
CA ASN A 989 -4.65 36.04 1.20
C ASN A 989 -5.14 36.98 2.32
N ALA A 990 -4.27 37.78 2.92
CA ALA A 990 -4.66 38.71 3.99
C ALA A 990 -5.45 39.91 3.46
N SER A 991 -6.32 40.47 4.31
CA SER A 991 -6.96 41.77 4.03
C SER A 991 -5.93 42.88 3.87
N GLY A 992 -6.26 43.91 3.07
CA GLY A 992 -5.36 45.05 2.83
C GLY A 992 -4.88 45.71 4.13
N THR A 993 -5.77 45.96 5.10
CA THR A 993 -5.41 46.54 6.39
C THR A 993 -4.43 45.67 7.18
N ALA A 994 -4.65 44.36 7.24
CA ALA A 994 -3.75 43.44 7.95
C ALA A 994 -2.36 43.38 7.29
N LYS A 995 -2.33 43.42 5.95
CA LYS A 995 -1.10 43.45 5.16
C LYS A 995 -0.31 44.74 5.38
N THR A 996 -0.96 45.90 5.24
CA THR A 996 -0.33 47.22 5.51
C THR A 996 0.24 47.31 6.92
N THR A 997 -0.48 46.77 7.92
CA THR A 997 -0.02 46.76 9.31
C THR A 997 1.26 45.96 9.48
N LEU A 998 1.35 44.77 8.87
CA LEU A 998 2.54 43.94 8.94
C LEU A 998 3.71 44.55 8.15
N ILE A 999 3.46 45.04 6.93
CA ILE A 999 4.50 45.70 6.11
C ILE A 999 5.12 46.87 6.86
N ARG A 1000 4.32 47.74 7.49
CA ARG A 1000 4.84 48.85 8.30
C ARG A 1000 5.78 48.37 9.40
N HIS A 1001 5.43 47.28 10.09
CA HIS A 1001 6.29 46.71 11.12
C HIS A 1001 7.61 46.15 10.56
N LEU A 1002 7.55 45.46 9.40
CA LEU A 1002 8.73 44.97 8.71
C LEU A 1002 9.62 46.12 8.21
N ASP A 1003 9.02 47.22 7.74
CA ASP A 1003 9.73 48.42 7.29
C ASP A 1003 10.51 49.10 8.41
N GLU A 1004 9.89 49.29 9.57
CA GLU A 1004 10.54 49.86 10.76
C GLU A 1004 11.77 49.05 11.19
N ARG A 1005 11.75 47.73 10.97
CA ARG A 1005 12.86 46.81 11.26
C ARG A 1005 13.92 46.81 10.16
N ALA A 1006 13.49 46.79 8.90
CA ALA A 1006 14.36 46.86 7.72
C ALA A 1006 15.19 48.15 7.69
N GLN A 1007 14.59 49.29 8.06
CA GLN A 1007 15.28 50.58 8.17
C GLN A 1007 16.36 50.59 9.27
N LYS A 1008 16.24 49.71 10.26
CA LYS A 1008 17.24 49.50 11.33
C LYS A 1008 18.32 48.46 10.94
N GLY A 1009 18.37 48.03 9.69
CA GLY A 1009 19.38 47.10 9.16
C GLY A 1009 19.04 45.62 9.25
N ASP A 1010 17.80 45.24 9.61
CA ASP A 1010 17.39 43.83 9.67
C ASP A 1010 17.16 43.26 8.26
N GLN A 1011 18.14 42.50 7.76
CA GLN A 1011 18.09 41.89 6.42
C GLN A 1011 16.94 40.88 6.29
N PHE A 1012 16.59 40.16 7.35
CA PHE A 1012 15.49 39.19 7.27
C PHE A 1012 14.13 39.88 7.16
N ALA A 1013 13.97 41.04 7.83
CA ALA A 1013 12.80 41.90 7.63
C ALA A 1013 12.66 42.36 6.17
N GLN A 1014 13.77 42.71 5.50
CA GLN A 1014 13.77 43.09 4.08
C GLN A 1014 13.30 41.93 3.18
N VAL A 1015 13.79 40.72 3.42
CA VAL A 1015 13.40 39.52 2.64
C VAL A 1015 11.93 39.17 2.88
N LEU A 1016 11.45 39.20 4.14
CA LEU A 1016 10.04 38.96 4.47
C LEU A 1016 9.12 40.00 3.86
N LYS A 1017 9.50 41.28 3.94
CA LYS A 1017 8.78 42.38 3.31
C LYS A 1017 8.67 42.15 1.81
N LYS A 1018 9.79 41.89 1.13
CA LYS A 1018 9.81 41.57 -0.30
C LYS A 1018 8.97 40.34 -0.63
N SER A 1019 8.96 39.31 0.21
CA SER A 1019 8.11 38.14 0.03
C SER A 1019 6.62 38.51 0.06
N ILE A 1020 6.17 39.34 1.01
CA ILE A 1020 4.78 39.80 1.14
C ILE A 1020 4.39 40.79 0.02
N GLU A 1021 5.27 41.72 -0.31
CA GLU A 1021 5.08 42.74 -1.34
C GLU A 1021 5.22 42.19 -2.76
N SER A 1022 6.01 41.14 -2.97
CA SER A 1022 6.03 40.43 -4.25
C SER A 1022 4.70 39.75 -4.57
N GLN A 1023 3.83 39.60 -3.56
CA GLN A 1023 2.43 39.20 -3.74
C GLN A 1023 1.49 40.41 -3.88
N GLU A 1024 2.04 41.63 -3.83
CA GLU A 1024 1.41 42.91 -4.09
C GLU A 1024 1.78 43.43 -5.49
N ALA A 1025 1.55 42.60 -6.50
CA ALA A 1025 1.43 43.02 -7.88
C ALA A 1025 0.72 41.92 -8.70
N ASP A 1026 -0.59 41.78 -8.52
CA ASP A 1026 -1.50 41.49 -9.64
C ASP A 1026 -2.35 42.74 -10.01
N LYS A 1027 -1.77 43.91 -9.70
CA LYS A 1027 -1.84 45.07 -10.58
C LYS A 1027 -0.41 45.38 -11.03
N GLN A 1028 -0.10 45.01 -12.26
CA GLN A 1028 1.08 45.40 -13.04
C GLN A 1028 2.46 45.14 -12.38
N SER A 1029 3.10 44.03 -12.75
CA SER A 1029 4.57 44.02 -12.90
C SER A 1029 4.93 43.41 -14.26
N GLN A 1030 5.62 44.22 -15.05
CA GLN A 1030 6.08 43.91 -16.40
C GLN A 1030 7.16 42.83 -16.35
N ASP A 1031 6.83 41.64 -16.84
CA ASP A 1031 7.76 40.89 -17.68
C ASP A 1031 7.96 41.73 -18.96
N PRO A 1032 9.20 42.05 -19.38
CA PRO A 1032 9.44 42.68 -20.68
C PRO A 1032 8.94 41.84 -21.87
N ARG A 1033 8.31 40.68 -21.66
CA ARG A 1033 7.72 39.82 -22.69
C ARG A 1033 6.30 39.30 -22.42
N GLN A 1034 5.51 39.92 -21.54
CA GLN A 1034 4.06 39.69 -21.49
C GLN A 1034 3.25 40.98 -21.61
N GLY A 1035 2.90 41.30 -22.85
CA GLY A 1035 1.84 42.23 -23.20
C GLY A 1035 0.78 41.56 -24.06
N THR A 1036 0.16 40.45 -23.63
CA THR A 1036 -1.03 39.92 -24.33
C THR A 1036 -2.05 39.35 -23.34
N GLU A 1037 -3.04 40.17 -23.00
CA GLU A 1037 -4.34 39.78 -22.45
C GLU A 1037 -4.87 38.53 -23.18
N THR A 1038 -5.21 37.46 -22.43
CA THR A 1038 -5.73 36.22 -23.02
C THR A 1038 -7.25 36.26 -23.06
N ILE A 1039 -7.83 36.24 -24.26
CA ILE A 1039 -9.27 36.33 -24.48
C ILE A 1039 -9.86 34.93 -24.59
N THR A 1040 -10.81 34.61 -23.72
CA THR A 1040 -11.45 33.30 -23.70
C THR A 1040 -12.72 33.29 -24.54
N VAL A 1041 -12.83 32.35 -25.47
CA VAL A 1041 -13.99 32.13 -26.35
C VAL A 1041 -14.49 30.70 -26.11
N VAL A 1042 -15.78 30.54 -25.81
CA VAL A 1042 -16.40 29.21 -25.68
C VAL A 1042 -17.28 28.94 -26.90
N LEU A 1043 -17.04 27.80 -27.55
CA LEU A 1043 -17.84 27.26 -28.65
C LEU A 1043 -18.37 25.88 -28.25
N LYS A 1044 -19.57 25.55 -28.70
CA LYS A 1044 -20.18 24.23 -28.49
C LYS A 1044 -20.59 23.63 -29.83
N SER A 1045 -20.58 22.30 -29.95
CA SER A 1045 -21.30 21.65 -31.04
C SER A 1045 -22.81 21.67 -30.75
N VAL A 1046 -23.64 21.77 -31.78
CA VAL A 1046 -25.10 21.66 -31.67
C VAL A 1046 -25.49 20.22 -31.93
N ARG A 1047 -26.07 19.57 -30.92
CA ARG A 1047 -26.43 18.15 -30.95
C ARG A 1047 -27.23 17.79 -32.21
N GLU A 1048 -26.75 16.78 -32.93
CA GLU A 1048 -27.31 16.14 -34.13
C GLU A 1048 -27.47 17.09 -35.34
N GLN A 1049 -26.77 18.23 -35.34
CA GLN A 1049 -26.87 19.21 -36.45
C GLN A 1049 -25.56 19.43 -37.20
N MET A 1050 -24.42 18.91 -36.72
CA MET A 1050 -23.09 19.18 -37.31
C MET A 1050 -22.84 20.69 -37.52
N LEU A 1051 -23.11 21.48 -36.49
CA LEU A 1051 -22.91 22.93 -36.46
C LEU A 1051 -22.22 23.36 -35.17
N PHE A 1052 -21.49 24.47 -35.24
CA PHE A 1052 -21.09 25.21 -34.04
C PHE A 1052 -22.26 26.09 -33.56
N ASP A 1053 -22.43 26.22 -32.24
CA ASP A 1053 -23.44 27.07 -31.62
C ASP A 1053 -23.26 28.55 -31.98
N ARG A 1054 -22.02 28.97 -32.22
CA ARG A 1054 -21.67 30.30 -32.76
C ARG A 1054 -20.98 30.16 -34.10
N LYS A 1055 -21.54 30.82 -35.12
CA LYS A 1055 -20.93 30.90 -36.46
C LYS A 1055 -19.86 31.98 -36.58
N VAL A 1056 -19.80 32.93 -35.65
CA VAL A 1056 -18.84 34.03 -35.65
C VAL A 1056 -18.38 34.36 -34.24
N PHE A 1057 -17.08 34.59 -34.05
CA PHE A 1057 -16.55 35.25 -32.86
C PHE A 1057 -15.47 36.27 -33.25
N ASP A 1058 -15.29 37.29 -32.41
CA ASP A 1058 -14.33 38.36 -32.64
C ASP A 1058 -13.06 38.12 -31.81
N ALA A 1059 -11.89 38.38 -32.40
CA ALA A 1059 -10.60 38.31 -31.75
C ALA A 1059 -9.78 39.56 -32.11
N PRO A 1060 -9.15 40.27 -31.16
CA PRO A 1060 -8.23 41.36 -31.50
C PRO A 1060 -6.93 40.81 -32.12
N PRO A 1061 -6.27 41.52 -33.05
CA PRO A 1061 -5.05 41.06 -33.69
C PRO A 1061 -3.89 40.88 -32.69
N GLY A 1062 -3.10 39.81 -32.87
CA GLY A 1062 -1.87 39.57 -32.10
C GLY A 1062 -2.07 39.29 -30.61
N LYS A 1063 -3.29 38.94 -30.17
CA LYS A 1063 -3.62 38.64 -28.78
C LYS A 1063 -3.74 37.14 -28.55
N ARG A 1064 -3.46 36.71 -27.32
CA ARG A 1064 -3.61 35.30 -26.96
C ARG A 1064 -5.10 34.99 -26.86
N ILE A 1065 -5.56 33.95 -27.53
CA ILE A 1065 -6.93 33.46 -27.51
C ILE A 1065 -6.94 32.08 -26.85
N ARG A 1066 -7.82 31.88 -25.87
CA ARG A 1066 -8.15 30.58 -25.30
C ARG A 1066 -9.53 30.17 -25.80
N LEU A 1067 -9.58 29.29 -26.80
CA LEU A 1067 -10.80 28.76 -27.36
C LEU A 1067 -11.16 27.44 -26.66
N ILE A 1068 -12.26 27.42 -25.93
CA ILE A 1068 -12.81 26.22 -25.28
C ILE A 1068 -13.89 25.65 -26.19
N PHE A 1069 -13.71 24.42 -26.64
CA PHE A 1069 -14.70 23.69 -27.42
C PHE A 1069 -15.36 22.60 -26.57
N GLU A 1070 -16.67 22.71 -26.37
CA GLU A 1070 -17.49 21.71 -25.69
C GLU A 1070 -18.24 20.87 -26.73
N ASN A 1071 -17.95 19.57 -26.82
CA ASN A 1071 -18.67 18.71 -27.74
C ASN A 1071 -19.96 18.17 -27.08
N THR A 1072 -21.09 18.84 -27.30
CA THR A 1072 -22.41 18.40 -26.81
C THR A 1072 -23.17 17.50 -27.79
N ASP A 1073 -22.54 17.18 -28.93
CA ASP A 1073 -23.08 16.31 -29.96
C ASP A 1073 -22.76 14.83 -29.68
N SER A 1074 -23.48 13.94 -30.36
CA SER A 1074 -23.36 12.48 -30.26
C SER A 1074 -22.20 11.88 -31.07
N MET A 1075 -21.48 12.71 -31.83
CA MET A 1075 -20.33 12.32 -32.64
C MET A 1075 -19.10 13.21 -32.36
N PRO A 1076 -17.86 12.71 -32.59
CA PRO A 1076 -16.65 13.47 -32.36
C PRO A 1076 -16.52 14.67 -33.29
N HIS A 1077 -15.98 15.77 -32.77
CA HIS A 1077 -15.75 17.00 -33.53
C HIS A 1077 -14.42 17.63 -33.15
N ASN A 1078 -13.89 18.48 -34.00
CA ASN A 1078 -12.70 19.29 -33.74
C ASN A 1078 -12.91 20.72 -34.26
N ILE A 1079 -12.00 21.62 -33.92
CA ILE A 1079 -11.94 22.97 -34.47
C ILE A 1079 -10.56 23.19 -35.06
N VAL A 1080 -10.50 23.50 -36.35
CA VAL A 1080 -9.30 23.88 -37.08
C VAL A 1080 -9.47 25.29 -37.62
N ILE A 1081 -8.59 26.20 -37.23
CA ILE A 1081 -8.57 27.60 -37.68
C ILE A 1081 -7.57 27.73 -38.83
N GLY A 1082 -8.05 28.17 -40.00
CA GLY A 1082 -7.25 28.33 -41.21
C GLY A 1082 -6.88 29.77 -41.53
N LYS A 1083 -5.88 29.96 -42.40
CA LYS A 1083 -5.59 31.25 -43.05
C LYS A 1083 -6.77 31.74 -43.91
N PRO A 1084 -6.91 33.04 -44.19
CA PRO A 1084 -8.02 33.56 -44.98
C PRO A 1084 -8.07 32.89 -46.36
N GLY A 1085 -9.25 32.41 -46.77
CA GLY A 1085 -9.46 31.72 -48.04
C GLY A 1085 -8.93 30.27 -48.11
N SER A 1086 -8.50 29.68 -46.99
CA SER A 1086 -7.89 28.32 -46.99
C SER A 1086 -8.86 27.16 -46.71
N LEU A 1087 -10.14 27.44 -46.43
CA LEU A 1087 -11.14 26.46 -46.03
C LEU A 1087 -11.19 25.22 -46.95
N GLU A 1088 -11.25 25.42 -48.26
CA GLU A 1088 -11.37 24.33 -49.24
C GLU A 1088 -10.09 23.47 -49.32
N LYS A 1089 -8.92 24.10 -49.12
CA LYS A 1089 -7.62 23.42 -49.09
C LYS A 1089 -7.46 22.58 -47.82
N ILE A 1090 -7.84 23.12 -46.66
CA ILE A 1090 -7.83 22.41 -45.38
C ILE A 1090 -8.84 21.25 -45.41
N GLY A 1091 -10.05 21.48 -45.90
CA GLY A 1091 -11.07 20.46 -46.05
C GLY A 1091 -10.67 19.32 -46.96
N THR A 1092 -10.10 19.64 -48.13
CA THR A 1092 -9.61 18.62 -49.08
C THR A 1092 -8.44 17.82 -48.50
N ALA A 1093 -7.51 18.47 -47.80
CA ALA A 1093 -6.41 17.78 -47.14
C ALA A 1093 -6.92 16.85 -46.02
N ALA A 1094 -7.95 17.25 -45.26
CA ALA A 1094 -8.57 16.40 -44.25
C ALA A 1094 -9.26 15.18 -44.87
N ASP A 1095 -9.96 15.34 -45.98
CA ASP A 1095 -10.55 14.21 -46.71
C ASP A 1095 -9.47 13.25 -47.24
N GLN A 1096 -8.31 13.77 -47.70
CA GLN A 1096 -7.19 12.95 -48.16
C GLN A 1096 -6.54 12.12 -47.04
N MET A 1097 -6.62 12.55 -45.78
CA MET A 1097 -6.12 11.78 -44.64
C MET A 1097 -6.85 10.44 -44.47
N LEU A 1098 -8.05 10.27 -45.03
CA LEU A 1098 -8.78 9.01 -45.00
C LEU A 1098 -8.05 7.85 -45.69
N ALA A 1099 -7.08 8.13 -46.58
CA ALA A 1099 -6.26 7.11 -47.21
C ALA A 1099 -5.38 6.33 -46.21
N ASP A 1100 -5.04 6.93 -45.05
CA ASP A 1100 -4.35 6.28 -43.94
C ASP A 1100 -5.11 6.54 -42.61
N HIS A 1101 -6.24 5.86 -42.47
CA HIS A 1101 -7.18 6.04 -41.36
C HIS A 1101 -6.54 5.89 -39.96
N PRO A 1102 -5.63 4.92 -39.69
CA PRO A 1102 -4.96 4.83 -38.39
C PRO A 1102 -4.14 6.07 -38.03
N THR A 1103 -3.46 6.67 -39.00
CA THR A 1103 -2.68 7.90 -38.80
C THR A 1103 -3.61 9.11 -38.66
N ALA A 1104 -4.69 9.17 -39.44
CA ALA A 1104 -5.69 10.24 -39.37
C ALA A 1104 -6.38 10.33 -38.00
N VAL A 1105 -6.77 9.20 -37.42
CA VAL A 1105 -7.35 9.13 -36.06
C VAL A 1105 -6.37 9.65 -35.01
N LYS A 1106 -5.08 9.31 -35.12
CA LYS A 1106 -4.04 9.79 -34.18
C LYS A 1106 -3.81 11.30 -34.26
N LEU A 1107 -3.95 11.89 -35.44
CA LEU A 1107 -3.83 13.33 -35.67
C LEU A 1107 -5.17 14.08 -35.47
N GLY A 1108 -6.22 13.39 -35.02
CA GLY A 1108 -7.55 13.98 -34.83
C GLY A 1108 -8.15 14.57 -36.10
N TYR A 1109 -7.79 14.02 -37.27
CA TYR A 1109 -8.15 14.54 -38.61
C TYR A 1109 -7.73 15.99 -38.87
N VAL A 1110 -6.70 16.50 -38.19
CA VAL A 1110 -6.10 17.81 -38.45
C VAL A 1110 -4.97 17.65 -39.49
N PRO A 1111 -5.08 18.24 -40.70
CA PRO A 1111 -4.02 18.14 -41.69
C PRO A 1111 -2.80 18.96 -41.31
N ASP A 1112 -1.60 18.38 -41.46
CA ASP A 1112 -0.33 19.08 -41.26
C ASP A 1112 0.04 19.88 -42.54
N ILE A 1113 -0.69 20.97 -42.77
CA ILE A 1113 -0.44 21.89 -43.87
C ILE A 1113 -0.22 23.33 -43.37
N PRO A 1114 0.58 24.17 -44.06
CA PRO A 1114 0.92 25.51 -43.60
C PRO A 1114 -0.26 26.49 -43.46
N GLU A 1115 -1.43 26.13 -43.98
CA GLU A 1115 -2.67 26.90 -43.88
C GLU A 1115 -3.37 26.78 -42.53
N VAL A 1116 -3.09 25.73 -41.74
CA VAL A 1116 -3.64 25.56 -40.39
C VAL A 1116 -2.87 26.46 -39.41
N ILE A 1117 -3.60 27.34 -38.72
CA ILE A 1117 -3.05 28.30 -37.75
C ILE A 1117 -3.08 27.70 -36.34
N ALA A 1118 -4.19 27.07 -35.98
CA ALA A 1118 -4.41 26.46 -34.68
C ALA A 1118 -5.51 25.39 -34.80
N ALA A 1119 -5.42 24.33 -34.00
CA ALA A 1119 -6.45 23.29 -33.99
C ALA A 1119 -6.57 22.62 -32.63
N THR A 1120 -7.77 22.20 -32.26
CA THR A 1120 -7.99 21.23 -31.18
C THR A 1120 -7.62 19.83 -31.65
N GLY A 1121 -7.46 18.90 -30.72
CA GLY A 1121 -7.62 17.48 -31.00
C GLY A 1121 -9.07 17.13 -31.39
N LEU A 1122 -9.30 15.82 -31.57
CA LEU A 1122 -10.64 15.29 -31.76
C LEU A 1122 -11.33 15.16 -30.40
N VAL A 1123 -12.38 15.94 -30.18
CA VAL A 1123 -13.14 16.02 -28.93
C VAL A 1123 -14.32 15.04 -29.01
N PHE A 1124 -14.38 14.05 -28.12
CA PHE A 1124 -15.45 13.05 -28.12
C PHE A 1124 -16.75 13.58 -27.48
N PRO A 1125 -17.91 12.93 -27.71
CA PRO A 1125 -19.18 13.32 -27.10
C PRO A 1125 -19.10 13.49 -25.58
N GLY A 1126 -19.50 14.67 -25.09
CA GLY A 1126 -19.48 15.03 -23.67
C GLY A 1126 -18.14 15.54 -23.14
N GLU A 1127 -17.10 15.59 -23.98
CA GLU A 1127 -15.78 16.12 -23.61
C GLU A 1127 -15.65 17.61 -23.95
N THR A 1128 -14.66 18.24 -23.30
CA THR A 1128 -14.30 19.64 -23.51
C THR A 1128 -12.79 19.76 -23.71
N GLU A 1129 -12.36 20.48 -24.73
CA GLU A 1129 -10.94 20.78 -24.98
C GLU A 1129 -10.70 22.29 -25.04
N ALA A 1130 -9.55 22.75 -24.55
CA ALA A 1130 -9.14 24.15 -24.63
C ALA A 1130 -7.90 24.29 -25.52
N LEU A 1131 -8.02 25.09 -26.58
CA LEU A 1131 -6.96 25.47 -27.51
C LEU A 1131 -6.48 26.89 -27.20
N GLU A 1132 -5.20 27.05 -26.88
CA GLU A 1132 -4.58 28.37 -26.77
C GLU A 1132 -3.72 28.68 -27.99
N PHE A 1133 -3.96 29.82 -28.65
CA PHE A 1133 -3.19 30.30 -29.79
C PHE A 1133 -3.09 31.82 -29.79
N ILE A 1134 -2.19 32.41 -30.58
CA ILE A 1134 -2.15 33.86 -30.79
C ILE A 1134 -2.97 34.16 -32.05
N SER A 1135 -3.95 35.05 -31.95
CA SER A 1135 -4.72 35.51 -33.11
C SER A 1135 -3.77 36.15 -34.14
N PRO A 1136 -4.00 35.96 -35.44
CA PRO A 1136 -3.19 36.58 -36.46
C PRO A 1136 -3.08 38.11 -36.32
N ASP A 1137 -1.94 38.70 -36.67
CA ASP A 1137 -1.73 40.15 -36.59
C ASP A 1137 -2.48 40.92 -37.70
N GLN A 1138 -2.88 40.24 -38.78
CA GLN A 1138 -3.61 40.86 -39.88
C GLN A 1138 -5.12 40.87 -39.58
N PRO A 1139 -5.78 42.04 -39.56
CA PRO A 1139 -7.23 42.12 -39.51
C PRO A 1139 -7.86 41.42 -40.73
N GLY A 1140 -8.90 40.62 -40.51
CA GLY A 1140 -9.49 39.80 -41.57
C GLY A 1140 -10.44 38.73 -41.05
N GLN A 1141 -11.02 37.97 -41.97
CA GLN A 1141 -11.88 36.84 -41.66
C GLN A 1141 -11.08 35.54 -41.80
N TYR A 1142 -11.05 34.75 -40.72
CA TYR A 1142 -10.35 33.47 -40.63
C TYR A 1142 -11.36 32.38 -40.40
N ASP A 1143 -11.47 31.44 -41.33
CA ASP A 1143 -12.41 30.33 -41.20
C ASP A 1143 -11.95 29.38 -40.10
N PHE A 1144 -12.89 28.93 -39.26
CA PHE A 1144 -12.70 27.77 -38.41
C PHE A 1144 -13.68 26.68 -38.81
N VAL A 1145 -13.23 25.43 -38.79
CA VAL A 1145 -13.96 24.32 -39.40
C VAL A 1145 -13.72 23.03 -38.64
N CYS A 1146 -14.73 22.16 -38.60
CA CYS A 1146 -14.53 20.78 -38.18
C CYS A 1146 -14.01 19.95 -39.36
N THR A 1147 -12.83 19.38 -39.22
CA THR A 1147 -12.19 18.53 -40.23
C THR A 1147 -12.39 17.03 -39.99
N PHE A 1148 -13.23 16.65 -39.01
CA PHE A 1148 -13.71 15.27 -38.93
C PHE A 1148 -14.35 14.87 -40.27
N PRO A 1149 -14.15 13.64 -40.77
CA PRO A 1149 -14.43 13.28 -42.16
C PRO A 1149 -15.82 13.71 -42.64
N GLY A 1150 -15.87 14.49 -43.72
CA GLY A 1150 -17.10 15.00 -44.31
C GLY A 1150 -17.72 16.25 -43.63
N HIS A 1151 -17.33 16.61 -42.41
CA HIS A 1151 -17.97 17.69 -41.64
C HIS A 1151 -17.68 19.10 -42.17
N TRP A 1152 -16.50 19.30 -42.75
CA TRP A 1152 -15.98 20.63 -43.12
C TRP A 1152 -16.85 21.38 -44.15
N ARG A 1153 -17.69 20.66 -44.89
CA ARG A 1153 -18.64 21.22 -45.88
C ARG A 1153 -19.77 22.00 -45.20
N ILE A 1154 -20.14 21.63 -43.97
CA ILE A 1154 -21.32 22.11 -43.24
C ILE A 1154 -20.93 22.78 -41.91
N MET A 1155 -20.02 22.17 -41.14
CA MET A 1155 -19.64 22.61 -39.80
C MET A 1155 -18.47 23.59 -39.83
N LYS A 1156 -18.78 24.86 -40.07
CA LYS A 1156 -17.80 25.95 -40.18
C LYS A 1156 -18.32 27.27 -39.62
N GLY A 1157 -17.39 28.14 -39.24
CA GLY A 1157 -17.65 29.50 -38.80
C GLY A 1157 -16.46 30.42 -39.11
N VAL A 1158 -16.55 31.68 -38.68
CA VAL A 1158 -15.57 32.71 -38.98
C VAL A 1158 -15.09 33.39 -37.69
N MET A 1159 -13.78 33.36 -37.45
CA MET A 1159 -13.12 34.25 -36.50
C MET A 1159 -12.83 35.58 -37.21
N ARG A 1160 -13.40 36.68 -36.72
CA ARG A 1160 -13.09 38.03 -37.23
C ARG A 1160 -11.99 38.64 -36.40
N VAL A 1161 -10.84 38.86 -37.03
CA VAL A 1161 -9.73 39.58 -36.42
C VAL A 1161 -9.92 41.07 -36.67
N LYS A 1162 -10.22 41.87 -35.64
CA LYS A 1162 -10.49 43.32 -35.74
C LYS A 1162 -10.11 44.12 -34.51
#